data_AF-S3DC14-F1
#
_entry.id   AF-S3DC14-F1
#
_cell.length_a   1.000
_cell.length_b   1.000
_cell.length_c   1.000
_cell.angle_alpha   90.00
_cell.angle_beta   90.00
_cell.angle_gamma   90.00
#
_symmetry.space_group_name_H-M   'P 1'
#
loop_
_entity.id
_entity.type
_entity.pdbx_description
1 polymer ?
#
loop_
_entity_poly.entity_id
_entity_poly.type
_entity_poly.pdbx_seq_one_letter_code
_entity_poly.pdbx_strand_id
1 'polypeptide(L)'
;MANPTADWERLDKKFYRKVQLYTEIFDQDLELENYIVTGCSFGGAIALYRDESKLHSYRGGQVSKTSIDLYSCAGKLIRRINWDQGSIKGLGWSEDERLIVVTADGTVRCYYDLQGDFAQFSLGNGAEEYGVSACKFYGTGFVALLTNNHLISVAKYEEPRPRLLATPPEGTVHSWALIPPAYTLSRSVEVLLSIGQTIHVVDATESDDRLLDIGPFTHVSVSPNGKYVALYTESGKAFVINSEFQQRLSEYDSRSKTHPKDVQWCGNDAVVIAWEDEVHVVGPFNSAAKYFYDGRVHLIADHDGVRLITNDVCDFLQKVPEVTEEVFRFGTESPASILLDAVEQLENQSPKADDNIQLIRPNLVEAVDTCVKAAGYEFSVHWQKQLLKAASFGKSVLDIYNSDDFVDMCETLRVLNAVRFYEIGIPLSYDQFLRLTPESLVRRLVNRQEYLLALRISSYLRLPTERIYVHWASQKVRVGSEDEETICRMIVEKLDGKRGISFEEIARAAYDEGRGRLATELLNHEARAGKQVPLLLNMEEDEIALDKAIESGDSDLIFFVLLHLKKKLPLASFFRVINTRPVATALIESSAQADDSELLKDLYYQDDRRLDGANLFVREALKQPESRSSADKLTLAAKLISDSKETSFEHKALLEASTLLKMQEAFDRDLTEEFVGLSVNETLFQLIKGGYTNRAKKVQSEFKVPEKIFWWIRLRALVSARTWSELEDLSKTRKSPIGWEPFFSLILSAGNPKLASTFVPKCAPGMQPAEIISMWEKCGMRIKAAEEAFKHKDVETIDRLRAAAGVGTVEAREIEKLGAGLKRRVEEVLELVNGTRNDNFNDKQRMPSSRAIEIRETANKGLGVFAARDLPKGFKIIIEEPLVSVPVPEMVPGQGFKILDMISSLERAYEELSPKQKEAFINLHDFRLPGEEDQNRLLTIFRSNAYNTGNSHVGLFPKIARINHSCRPNSGNWWSEKAGHRVIYAARDIGKGEEITVSYIPLLKKAKDRQQRLAQYGFVCDCSACQSLESDKRRMKIADLLESLEHKLAPSSTRKRSTYERLGKKAITLLELVDEEDMMDYQARAFHIAAVFAQRLDNIEAARYYAIEELKIRQLAELDSDDAIKTRAFIAELMAES
;
A
#
# COMPACT_ATOMS: atom_id res chain seq x y z
N MET A 1 -3.41 44.67 -37.04
CA MET A 1 -4.07 43.34 -36.94
C MET A 1 -5.57 43.55 -36.95
N ALA A 2 -6.35 42.53 -37.30
CA ALA A 2 -7.80 42.59 -37.23
C ALA A 2 -8.28 42.88 -35.80
N ASN A 3 -9.34 43.67 -35.70
CA ASN A 3 -10.02 43.95 -34.43
C ASN A 3 -10.54 42.62 -33.84
N PRO A 4 -10.42 42.36 -32.52
CA PRO A 4 -10.85 41.12 -31.89
C PRO A 4 -12.34 40.83 -32.06
N THR A 5 -13.14 41.85 -32.39
CA THR A 5 -14.57 41.75 -32.69
C THR A 5 -14.93 41.63 -34.17
N ALA A 6 -13.93 41.62 -35.08
CA ALA A 6 -14.18 41.67 -36.51
C ALA A 6 -15.04 40.49 -37.03
N ASP A 7 -14.84 39.31 -36.46
CA ASP A 7 -15.55 38.08 -36.84
C ASP A 7 -16.68 37.72 -35.87
N TRP A 8 -17.19 38.69 -35.10
CA TRP A 8 -18.29 38.47 -34.16
C TRP A 8 -19.63 38.68 -34.84
N GLU A 9 -20.48 37.67 -34.76
CA GLU A 9 -21.86 37.73 -35.20
C GLU A 9 -22.81 37.62 -34.01
N ARG A 10 -23.79 38.52 -33.97
CA ARG A 10 -24.78 38.56 -32.89
C ARG A 10 -25.93 37.62 -33.20
N LEU A 11 -26.14 36.63 -32.33
CA LEU A 11 -27.30 35.75 -32.32
C LEU A 11 -28.14 36.06 -31.09
N ASP A 12 -29.23 36.79 -31.31
CA ASP A 12 -30.10 37.35 -30.26
C ASP A 12 -29.31 38.16 -29.22
N LYS A 13 -29.12 37.63 -28.00
CA LYS A 13 -28.40 38.27 -26.89
C LYS A 13 -26.94 37.82 -26.74
N LYS A 14 -26.48 36.86 -27.53
CA LYS A 14 -25.13 36.27 -27.44
C LYS A 14 -24.34 36.56 -28.71
N PHE A 15 -23.01 36.60 -28.60
CA PHE A 15 -22.12 36.71 -29.75
C PHE A 15 -21.46 35.36 -30.05
N TYR A 16 -21.29 35.07 -31.32
CA TYR A 16 -20.53 33.94 -31.83
C TYR A 16 -19.38 34.46 -32.67
N ARG A 17 -18.27 33.75 -32.66
CA ARG A 17 -17.10 34.11 -33.46
C ARG A 17 -16.58 32.93 -34.23
N LYS A 18 -16.06 33.22 -35.42
CA LYS A 18 -15.31 32.27 -36.24
C LYS A 18 -13.82 32.60 -36.11
N VAL A 19 -13.03 31.62 -35.69
CA VAL A 19 -11.57 31.74 -35.57
C VAL A 19 -10.93 30.86 -36.64
N GLN A 20 -10.22 31.45 -37.59
CA GLN A 20 -9.46 30.70 -38.58
C GLN A 20 -8.19 30.12 -37.94
N LEU A 21 -8.14 28.80 -37.78
CA LEU A 21 -7.05 28.10 -37.09
C LEU A 21 -5.88 27.82 -38.03
N TYR A 22 -6.17 27.23 -39.19
CA TYR A 22 -5.17 26.82 -40.19
C TYR A 22 -5.71 27.04 -41.60
N THR A 23 -4.78 27.19 -42.55
CA THR A 23 -5.02 27.31 -43.99
C THR A 23 -4.17 26.31 -44.75
N GLU A 24 -4.51 26.07 -46.02
CA GLU A 24 -3.78 25.17 -46.92
C GLU A 24 -3.64 23.77 -46.31
N ILE A 25 -4.76 23.23 -45.83
CA ILE A 25 -4.76 22.04 -44.97
C ILE A 25 -4.48 20.77 -45.77
N PHE A 26 -5.18 20.58 -46.88
CA PHE A 26 -4.99 19.41 -47.69
C PHE A 26 -4.40 19.79 -49.04
N ASP A 27 -3.58 18.89 -49.60
CA ASP A 27 -3.10 19.04 -50.96
C ASP A 27 -4.30 19.22 -51.92
N GLN A 28 -4.16 20.08 -52.93
CA GLN A 28 -5.24 20.37 -53.89
C GLN A 28 -5.74 19.12 -54.64
N ASP A 29 -4.92 18.07 -54.68
CA ASP A 29 -5.25 16.78 -55.28
C ASP A 29 -6.18 15.91 -54.41
N LEU A 30 -6.32 16.20 -53.11
CA LEU A 30 -7.15 15.46 -52.18
C LEU A 30 -8.56 16.03 -52.12
N GLU A 31 -9.50 15.47 -52.85
CA GLU A 31 -10.90 15.89 -52.83
C GLU A 31 -11.62 15.37 -51.57
N LEU A 32 -11.68 16.14 -50.48
CA LEU A 32 -12.27 15.69 -49.20
C LEU A 32 -13.71 15.20 -49.32
N GLU A 33 -14.47 15.74 -50.27
CA GLU A 33 -15.86 15.34 -50.49
C GLU A 33 -16.02 13.85 -50.78
N ASN A 34 -14.97 13.19 -51.26
CA ASN A 34 -14.90 11.78 -51.61
C ASN A 34 -14.49 10.87 -50.45
N TYR A 35 -14.35 11.42 -49.24
CA TYR A 35 -13.93 10.73 -48.03
C TYR A 35 -14.98 10.85 -46.91
N ILE A 36 -15.04 9.81 -46.09
CA ILE A 36 -15.58 9.85 -44.73
C ILE A 36 -14.54 10.55 -43.86
N VAL A 37 -14.93 11.67 -43.26
CA VAL A 37 -14.09 12.51 -42.41
C VAL A 37 -14.59 12.39 -40.98
N THR A 38 -13.71 12.00 -40.05
CA THR A 38 -14.04 11.96 -38.61
C THR A 38 -12.88 12.51 -37.79
N GLY A 39 -13.18 13.34 -36.80
CA GLY A 39 -12.16 13.97 -35.96
C GLY A 39 -12.30 13.57 -34.51
N CYS A 40 -11.16 13.36 -33.87
CA CYS A 40 -11.10 13.20 -32.42
C CYS A 40 -11.39 14.53 -31.73
N SER A 41 -12.13 14.50 -30.62
CA SER A 41 -12.41 15.67 -29.78
C SER A 41 -11.14 16.33 -29.23
N PHE A 42 -11.27 17.53 -28.70
CA PHE A 42 -10.20 18.33 -28.09
C PHE A 42 -9.04 18.61 -29.06
N GLY A 43 -9.35 18.99 -30.30
CA GLY A 43 -8.34 19.29 -31.32
C GLY A 43 -7.50 18.07 -31.75
N GLY A 44 -8.01 16.85 -31.54
CA GLY A 44 -7.32 15.62 -31.92
C GLY A 44 -7.28 15.37 -33.43
N ALA A 45 -6.63 14.27 -33.82
CA ALA A 45 -6.39 13.90 -35.20
C ALA A 45 -7.69 13.68 -36.02
N ILE A 46 -7.57 13.83 -37.33
CA ILE A 46 -8.63 13.62 -38.32
C ILE A 46 -8.31 12.33 -39.08
N ALA A 47 -9.27 11.41 -39.16
CA ALA A 47 -9.17 10.22 -39.98
C ALA A 47 -9.97 10.40 -41.27
N LEU A 48 -9.34 10.08 -42.38
CA LEU A 48 -9.92 10.06 -43.71
C LEU A 48 -9.98 8.63 -44.22
N TYR A 49 -11.17 8.18 -44.61
CA TYR A 49 -11.38 6.91 -45.30
C TYR A 49 -12.16 7.14 -46.57
N ARG A 50 -11.76 6.50 -47.67
CA ARG A 50 -12.42 6.68 -48.97
C ARG A 50 -13.87 6.20 -48.91
N ASP A 51 -14.81 7.05 -49.29
CA ASP A 51 -16.23 6.71 -49.29
C ASP A 51 -16.55 5.79 -50.48
N GLU A 52 -16.78 4.51 -50.21
CA GLU A 52 -17.06 3.48 -51.22
C GLU A 52 -18.39 3.71 -51.97
N SER A 53 -19.29 4.55 -51.44
CA SER A 53 -20.56 4.87 -52.11
C SER A 53 -20.42 5.89 -53.24
N LYS A 54 -19.27 6.56 -53.33
CA LYS A 54 -19.00 7.63 -54.30
C LYS A 54 -18.12 7.15 -55.46
N LEU A 55 -18.36 7.70 -56.65
CA LEU A 55 -17.56 7.44 -57.83
C LEU A 55 -16.31 8.32 -57.82
N HIS A 56 -15.13 7.73 -58.03
CA HIS A 56 -13.86 8.47 -58.09
C HIS A 56 -13.28 8.47 -59.50
N SER A 57 -12.63 9.57 -59.88
CA SER A 57 -11.82 9.66 -61.10
C SER A 57 -10.60 8.73 -61.03
N TYR A 58 -10.43 7.87 -62.04
CA TYR A 58 -9.33 6.91 -62.12
C TYR A 58 -8.00 7.62 -62.43
N ARG A 59 -7.11 7.75 -61.43
CA ARG A 59 -5.72 8.19 -61.60
C ARG A 59 -4.83 6.93 -61.67
N GLY A 60 -4.33 6.58 -62.86
CA GLY A 60 -3.80 5.25 -63.18
C GLY A 60 -2.54 4.76 -62.42
N GLY A 61 -2.21 3.48 -62.62
CA GLY A 61 -0.90 2.86 -62.36
C GLY A 61 -0.67 2.23 -60.97
N GLN A 62 -1.17 2.83 -59.90
CA GLN A 62 -1.20 2.17 -58.59
C GLN A 62 -2.61 1.62 -58.35
N VAL A 63 -2.73 0.30 -58.21
CA VAL A 63 -3.91 -0.30 -57.58
C VAL A 63 -4.00 0.34 -56.20
N SER A 64 -4.88 1.35 -56.05
CA SER A 64 -5.06 2.12 -54.83
C SER A 64 -5.48 1.16 -53.72
N LYS A 65 -4.51 0.64 -52.96
CA LYS A 65 -4.79 -0.10 -51.73
C LYS A 65 -5.64 0.82 -50.84
N THR A 66 -6.77 0.32 -50.38
CA THR A 66 -7.63 1.01 -49.41
C THR A 66 -6.80 1.37 -48.18
N SER A 67 -6.89 2.62 -47.72
CA SER A 67 -6.16 3.10 -46.55
C SER A 67 -7.00 4.03 -45.71
N ILE A 68 -6.66 4.11 -44.42
CA ILE A 68 -7.13 5.12 -43.48
C ILE A 68 -5.97 6.08 -43.26
N ASP A 69 -6.16 7.33 -43.65
CA ASP A 69 -5.13 8.36 -43.53
C ASP A 69 -5.44 9.25 -42.32
N LEU A 70 -4.47 9.39 -41.42
CA LEU A 70 -4.58 10.16 -40.18
C LEU A 70 -3.81 11.47 -40.32
N TYR A 71 -4.50 12.60 -40.16
CA TYR A 71 -3.97 13.94 -40.30
C TYR A 71 -4.07 14.73 -39.00
N SER A 72 -3.17 15.69 -38.79
CA SER A 72 -3.39 16.77 -37.82
C SER A 72 -4.46 17.73 -38.33
N CYS A 73 -5.01 18.59 -37.46
CA CYS A 73 -5.95 19.63 -37.91
C CYS A 73 -5.29 20.68 -38.81
N ALA A 74 -3.96 20.75 -38.83
CA ALA A 74 -3.19 21.62 -39.70
C ALA A 74 -2.80 20.94 -41.02
N GLY A 75 -3.31 19.72 -41.31
CA GLY A 75 -3.07 19.09 -42.62
C GLY A 75 -1.84 18.21 -42.72
N LYS A 76 -1.06 18.08 -41.64
CA LYS A 76 0.12 17.21 -41.62
C LYS A 76 -0.31 15.76 -41.53
N LEU A 77 0.06 14.93 -42.52
CA LEU A 77 -0.14 13.48 -42.46
C LEU A 77 0.67 12.90 -41.29
N ILE A 78 -0.02 12.32 -40.32
CA ILE A 78 0.57 11.65 -39.15
C ILE A 78 0.90 10.19 -39.51
N ARG A 79 -0.06 9.47 -40.09
CA ARG A 79 0.10 8.05 -40.43
C ARG A 79 -0.87 7.64 -41.54
N ARG A 80 -0.43 6.69 -42.38
CA ARG A 80 -1.30 5.94 -43.30
C ARG A 80 -1.40 4.49 -42.85
N ILE A 81 -2.62 4.04 -42.55
CA ILE A 81 -2.92 2.66 -42.17
C ILE A 81 -3.46 1.94 -43.41
N ASN A 82 -2.76 0.91 -43.88
CA ASN A 82 -3.26 0.08 -44.97
C ASN A 82 -4.44 -0.76 -44.48
N TRP A 83 -5.51 -0.81 -45.26
CA TRP A 83 -6.76 -1.46 -44.89
C TRP A 83 -7.14 -2.56 -45.88
N ASP A 84 -7.37 -3.78 -45.39
CA ASP A 84 -7.65 -4.97 -46.21
C ASP A 84 -8.82 -5.85 -45.70
N GLN A 85 -9.48 -5.46 -44.59
CA GLN A 85 -10.49 -6.29 -43.90
C GLN A 85 -11.94 -6.01 -44.33
N GLY A 86 -12.15 -5.60 -45.58
CA GLY A 86 -13.49 -5.29 -46.10
C GLY A 86 -14.00 -3.89 -45.76
N SER A 87 -15.30 -3.64 -45.99
CA SER A 87 -15.91 -2.32 -45.92
C SER A 87 -16.05 -1.81 -44.48
N ILE A 88 -15.62 -0.57 -44.23
CA ILE A 88 -15.74 0.10 -42.93
C ILE A 88 -17.14 0.70 -42.78
N LYS A 89 -17.83 0.36 -41.69
CA LYS A 89 -19.17 0.89 -41.32
C LYS A 89 -19.16 1.82 -40.12
N GLY A 90 -18.11 1.78 -39.32
CA GLY A 90 -17.87 2.71 -38.23
C GLY A 90 -16.42 3.18 -38.22
N LEU A 91 -16.22 4.49 -38.20
CA LEU A 91 -14.90 5.10 -38.02
C LEU A 91 -15.05 6.21 -36.96
N GLY A 92 -14.34 6.08 -35.85
CA GLY A 92 -14.49 7.01 -34.73
C GLY A 92 -13.30 7.01 -33.79
N TRP A 93 -13.42 7.80 -32.73
CA TRP A 93 -12.32 8.14 -31.84
C TRP A 93 -12.73 7.99 -30.38
N SER A 94 -11.78 7.57 -29.54
CA SER A 94 -11.89 7.78 -28.09
C SER A 94 -11.45 9.19 -27.71
N GLU A 95 -11.76 9.60 -26.47
CA GLU A 95 -11.25 10.85 -25.88
C GLU A 95 -9.72 10.87 -25.74
N ASP A 96 -9.07 9.71 -25.67
CA ASP A 96 -7.60 9.57 -25.59
C ASP A 96 -6.90 9.56 -26.97
N GLU A 97 -7.60 9.94 -28.04
CA GLU A 97 -7.07 9.94 -29.42
C GLU A 97 -6.72 8.52 -29.94
N ARG A 98 -7.50 7.51 -29.55
CA ARG A 98 -7.42 6.17 -30.16
C ARG A 98 -8.42 6.04 -31.30
N LEU A 99 -7.99 5.48 -32.42
CA LEU A 99 -8.85 5.20 -33.57
C LEU A 99 -9.60 3.89 -33.37
N ILE A 100 -10.91 3.90 -33.63
CA ILE A 100 -11.76 2.71 -33.62
C ILE A 100 -12.38 2.52 -34.98
N VAL A 101 -12.22 1.31 -35.52
CA VAL A 101 -12.73 0.91 -36.83
C VAL A 101 -13.65 -0.28 -36.67
N VAL A 102 -14.86 -0.21 -37.23
CA VAL A 102 -15.87 -1.28 -37.21
C VAL A 102 -16.20 -1.65 -38.66
N THR A 103 -16.08 -2.93 -38.99
CA THR A 103 -16.38 -3.49 -40.32
C THR A 103 -17.83 -3.93 -40.45
N ALA A 104 -18.26 -4.19 -41.68
CA ALA A 104 -19.61 -4.65 -42.00
C ALA A 104 -20.00 -5.98 -41.34
N ASP A 105 -19.06 -6.88 -41.07
CA ASP A 105 -19.29 -8.17 -40.40
C ASP A 105 -19.28 -8.08 -38.86
N GLY A 106 -19.03 -6.89 -38.28
CA GLY A 106 -18.96 -6.69 -36.84
C GLY A 106 -17.60 -6.93 -36.21
N THR A 107 -16.53 -7.05 -37.01
CA THR A 107 -15.15 -6.99 -36.50
C THR A 107 -14.79 -5.56 -36.10
N VAL A 108 -14.15 -5.41 -34.94
CA VAL A 108 -13.75 -4.11 -34.38
C VAL A 108 -12.25 -4.08 -34.15
N ARG A 109 -11.56 -3.06 -34.66
CA ARG A 109 -10.15 -2.78 -34.39
C ARG A 109 -10.01 -1.49 -33.59
N CYS A 110 -9.35 -1.57 -32.44
CA CYS A 110 -9.03 -0.44 -31.58
C CYS A 110 -7.52 -0.21 -31.58
N TYR A 111 -7.08 0.88 -32.20
CA TYR A 111 -5.66 1.22 -32.31
C TYR A 111 -5.16 1.86 -31.01
N TYR A 112 -4.14 1.27 -30.39
CA TYR A 112 -3.62 1.72 -29.08
C TYR A 112 -2.88 3.05 -29.17
N ASP A 113 -2.21 3.23 -30.30
CA ASP A 113 -1.50 4.44 -30.71
C ASP A 113 -1.84 4.77 -32.17
N LEU A 114 -1.26 5.85 -32.68
CA LEU A 114 -1.42 6.25 -34.08
C LEU A 114 -0.43 5.52 -35.00
N GLN A 115 0.28 4.48 -34.52
CA GLN A 115 1.38 3.82 -35.23
C GLN A 115 0.96 2.53 -35.93
N GLY A 116 -0.20 1.97 -35.56
CA GLY A 116 -0.84 0.87 -36.26
C GLY A 116 -1.03 -0.39 -35.43
N ASP A 117 -0.59 -0.40 -34.16
CA ASP A 117 -0.86 -1.50 -33.24
C ASP A 117 -2.31 -1.45 -32.78
N PHE A 118 -3.02 -2.59 -32.82
CA PHE A 118 -4.44 -2.64 -32.47
C PHE A 118 -4.82 -3.88 -31.68
N ALA A 119 -5.85 -3.71 -30.84
CA ALA A 119 -6.67 -4.80 -30.33
C ALA A 119 -7.76 -5.13 -31.35
N GLN A 120 -8.14 -6.40 -31.48
CA GLN A 120 -9.28 -6.81 -32.30
C GLN A 120 -10.28 -7.65 -31.49
N PHE A 121 -11.57 -7.41 -31.68
CA PHE A 121 -12.66 -8.23 -31.13
C PHE A 121 -13.88 -8.25 -32.08
N SER A 122 -14.79 -9.20 -31.90
CA SER A 122 -16.07 -9.27 -32.63
C SER A 122 -17.21 -8.74 -31.76
N LEU A 123 -18.17 -8.03 -32.36
CA LEU A 123 -19.40 -7.57 -31.71
C LEU A 123 -20.31 -8.73 -31.27
N GLY A 124 -20.22 -9.89 -31.94
CA GLY A 124 -21.13 -11.01 -31.72
C GLY A 124 -22.61 -10.60 -31.86
N ASN A 125 -23.50 -11.26 -31.12
CA ASN A 125 -24.92 -10.90 -31.01
C ASN A 125 -25.66 -10.74 -32.37
N GLY A 126 -25.31 -11.58 -33.35
CA GLY A 126 -25.94 -11.54 -34.70
C GLY A 126 -25.32 -10.53 -35.68
N ALA A 127 -24.28 -9.77 -35.29
CA ALA A 127 -23.61 -8.82 -36.19
C ALA A 127 -23.05 -9.49 -37.47
N GLU A 128 -22.57 -10.73 -37.36
CA GLU A 128 -22.06 -11.50 -38.51
C GLU A 128 -23.18 -11.96 -39.48
N GLU A 129 -24.40 -12.13 -38.98
CA GLU A 129 -25.56 -12.60 -39.76
C GLU A 129 -26.28 -11.43 -40.44
N TYR A 130 -26.59 -10.38 -39.68
CA TYR A 130 -27.34 -9.22 -40.17
C TYR A 130 -26.44 -8.13 -40.76
N GLY A 131 -25.18 -8.06 -40.34
CA GLY A 131 -24.24 -7.01 -40.73
C GLY A 131 -24.48 -5.69 -39.99
N VAL A 132 -23.39 -4.94 -39.81
CA VAL A 132 -23.40 -3.59 -39.23
C VAL A 132 -23.83 -2.58 -40.31
N SER A 133 -24.82 -1.76 -39.97
CA SER A 133 -25.31 -0.67 -40.82
C SER A 133 -24.54 0.64 -40.57
N ALA A 134 -24.41 1.03 -39.29
CA ALA A 134 -23.73 2.26 -38.89
C ALA A 134 -23.22 2.18 -37.44
N CYS A 135 -22.29 3.07 -37.07
CA CYS A 135 -21.83 3.23 -35.68
C CYS A 135 -21.80 4.69 -35.23
N LYS A 136 -21.99 4.91 -33.94
CA LYS A 136 -21.78 6.21 -33.27
C LYS A 136 -20.91 6.01 -32.04
N PHE A 137 -19.98 6.94 -31.83
CA PHE A 137 -18.92 6.83 -30.83
C PHE A 137 -19.06 7.95 -29.79
N TYR A 138 -18.62 7.66 -28.57
CA TYR A 138 -18.48 8.61 -27.46
C TYR A 138 -17.20 8.30 -26.70
N GLY A 139 -16.80 9.14 -25.75
CA GLY A 139 -15.44 9.14 -25.22
C GLY A 139 -14.87 7.81 -24.74
N THR A 140 -15.70 6.95 -24.14
CA THR A 140 -15.29 5.65 -23.61
C THR A 140 -15.81 4.46 -24.40
N GLY A 141 -16.73 4.63 -25.35
CA GLY A 141 -17.45 3.52 -25.96
C GLY A 141 -18.21 3.88 -27.24
N PHE A 142 -18.94 2.92 -27.78
CA PHE A 142 -19.73 3.12 -29.00
C PHE A 142 -20.95 2.21 -29.05
N VAL A 143 -21.85 2.51 -29.98
CA VAL A 143 -22.99 1.65 -30.31
C VAL A 143 -22.95 1.36 -31.81
N ALA A 144 -23.22 0.11 -32.16
CA ALA A 144 -23.40 -0.36 -33.54
C ALA A 144 -24.88 -0.65 -33.81
N LEU A 145 -25.41 -0.10 -34.90
CA LEU A 145 -26.73 -0.38 -35.43
C LEU A 145 -26.61 -1.45 -36.52
N LEU A 146 -27.34 -2.54 -36.37
CA LEU A 146 -27.42 -3.61 -37.37
C LEU A 146 -28.49 -3.34 -38.43
N THR A 147 -28.48 -4.06 -39.54
CA THR A 147 -29.46 -3.89 -40.63
C THR A 147 -30.89 -4.28 -40.25
N ASN A 148 -31.05 -5.10 -39.21
CA ASN A 148 -32.35 -5.48 -38.63
C ASN A 148 -32.78 -4.54 -37.48
N ASN A 149 -32.19 -3.35 -37.38
CA ASN A 149 -32.36 -2.34 -36.34
C ASN A 149 -31.85 -2.70 -34.94
N HIS A 150 -31.36 -3.92 -34.67
CA HIS A 150 -30.81 -4.22 -33.36
C HIS A 150 -29.56 -3.37 -33.05
N LEU A 151 -29.40 -3.03 -31.77
CA LEU A 151 -28.33 -2.18 -31.28
C LEU A 151 -27.39 -2.96 -30.37
N ILE A 152 -26.09 -2.90 -30.65
CA ILE A 152 -25.03 -3.50 -29.84
C ILE A 152 -24.20 -2.38 -29.22
N SER A 153 -24.15 -2.32 -27.90
CA SER A 153 -23.35 -1.36 -27.14
C SER A 153 -22.03 -1.95 -26.68
N VAL A 154 -20.96 -1.15 -26.75
CA VAL A 154 -19.65 -1.44 -26.17
C VAL A 154 -19.28 -0.25 -25.29
N ALA A 155 -19.34 -0.42 -23.97
CA ALA A 155 -19.22 0.69 -23.04
C ALA A 155 -17.78 1.19 -22.78
N LYS A 156 -16.78 0.31 -23.00
CA LYS A 156 -15.35 0.53 -22.75
C LYS A 156 -14.51 -0.07 -23.88
N TYR A 157 -13.46 0.62 -24.29
CA TYR A 157 -12.55 0.16 -25.35
C TYR A 157 -11.47 -0.81 -24.85
N GLU A 158 -10.99 -0.66 -23.60
CA GLU A 158 -9.91 -1.49 -23.03
C GLU A 158 -10.38 -2.90 -22.68
N GLU A 159 -11.61 -3.01 -22.16
CA GLU A 159 -12.28 -4.28 -21.86
C GLU A 159 -13.61 -4.34 -22.62
N PRO A 160 -13.56 -4.57 -23.95
CA PRO A 160 -14.75 -4.55 -24.77
C PRO A 160 -15.67 -5.71 -24.40
N ARG A 161 -16.89 -5.37 -23.97
CA ARG A 161 -17.97 -6.34 -23.71
C ARG A 161 -19.21 -5.93 -24.50
N PRO A 162 -19.36 -6.43 -25.74
CA PRO A 162 -20.54 -6.16 -26.55
C PRO A 162 -21.82 -6.66 -25.88
N ARG A 163 -22.84 -5.80 -25.80
CA ARG A 163 -24.14 -6.11 -25.21
C ARG A 163 -25.27 -5.62 -26.10
N LEU A 164 -26.26 -6.49 -26.31
CA LEU A 164 -27.49 -6.11 -26.98
C LEU A 164 -28.30 -5.15 -26.09
N LEU A 165 -28.79 -4.07 -26.69
CA LEU A 165 -29.76 -3.16 -26.06
C LEU A 165 -31.20 -3.68 -26.25
N ALA A 166 -32.17 -3.00 -25.65
CA ALA A 166 -33.58 -3.34 -25.84
C ALA A 166 -33.96 -3.34 -27.33
N THR A 167 -34.88 -4.22 -27.72
CA THR A 167 -35.29 -4.35 -29.12
C THR A 167 -36.08 -3.11 -29.56
N PRO A 168 -35.61 -2.36 -30.57
CA PRO A 168 -36.36 -1.23 -31.09
C PRO A 168 -37.57 -1.67 -31.92
N PRO A 169 -38.55 -0.79 -32.16
CA PRO A 169 -39.70 -1.10 -32.99
C PRO A 169 -39.34 -1.33 -34.45
N GLU A 170 -40.22 -2.04 -35.18
CA GLU A 170 -40.10 -2.23 -36.62
C GLU A 170 -40.26 -0.90 -37.38
N GLY A 171 -39.45 -0.69 -38.41
CA GLY A 171 -39.52 0.51 -39.25
C GLY A 171 -38.17 0.88 -39.87
N THR A 172 -38.16 1.90 -40.71
CA THR A 172 -36.90 2.44 -41.25
C THR A 172 -36.32 3.46 -40.28
N VAL A 173 -35.08 3.25 -39.83
CA VAL A 173 -34.34 4.25 -39.04
C VAL A 173 -33.86 5.35 -39.98
N HIS A 174 -34.42 6.54 -39.86
CA HIS A 174 -34.08 7.70 -40.70
C HIS A 174 -32.78 8.37 -40.26
N SER A 175 -32.58 8.50 -38.94
CA SER A 175 -31.35 9.01 -38.32
C SER A 175 -31.32 8.66 -36.84
N TRP A 176 -30.14 8.81 -36.21
CA TRP A 176 -29.97 8.46 -34.81
C TRP A 176 -28.77 9.13 -34.14
N ALA A 177 -28.83 9.23 -32.81
CA ALA A 177 -27.78 9.80 -31.96
C ALA A 177 -27.68 9.07 -30.61
N LEU A 178 -26.65 9.41 -29.83
CA LEU A 178 -26.38 8.83 -28.53
C LEU A 178 -26.40 9.89 -27.43
N ILE A 179 -26.94 9.52 -26.27
CA ILE A 179 -26.67 10.22 -25.01
C ILE A 179 -25.65 9.36 -24.23
N PRO A 180 -24.41 9.85 -24.06
CA PRO A 180 -23.38 9.09 -23.35
C PRO A 180 -23.78 8.76 -21.91
N PRO A 181 -23.30 7.63 -21.34
CA PRO A 181 -23.60 7.21 -19.97
C PRO A 181 -23.29 8.24 -18.87
N ALA A 182 -22.39 9.19 -19.14
CA ALA A 182 -22.04 10.26 -18.21
C ALA A 182 -23.18 11.27 -18.00
N TYR A 183 -24.16 11.31 -18.90
CA TYR A 183 -25.27 12.26 -18.92
C TYR A 183 -26.64 11.61 -18.75
N THR A 184 -26.70 10.29 -18.54
CA THR A 184 -27.94 9.54 -18.30
C THR A 184 -28.08 9.17 -16.83
N LEU A 185 -29.32 9.06 -16.35
CA LEU A 185 -29.60 8.69 -14.95
C LEU A 185 -29.26 7.22 -14.67
N SER A 186 -29.51 6.36 -15.66
CA SER A 186 -29.23 4.92 -15.63
C SER A 186 -27.74 4.57 -15.65
N ARG A 187 -26.88 5.53 -16.02
CA ARG A 187 -25.45 5.31 -16.33
C ARG A 187 -25.23 4.26 -17.43
N SER A 188 -26.23 4.03 -18.27
CA SER A 188 -26.13 3.29 -19.53
C SER A 188 -26.23 4.26 -20.70
N VAL A 189 -25.79 3.82 -21.88
CA VAL A 189 -25.97 4.64 -23.09
C VAL A 189 -27.44 4.61 -23.49
N GLU A 190 -28.00 5.77 -23.81
CA GLU A 190 -29.34 5.89 -24.40
C GLU A 190 -29.19 6.21 -25.89
N VAL A 191 -29.95 5.51 -26.73
CA VAL A 191 -29.92 5.64 -28.18
C VAL A 191 -31.22 6.29 -28.64
N LEU A 192 -31.10 7.43 -29.34
CA LEU A 192 -32.24 8.14 -29.92
C LEU A 192 -32.40 7.70 -31.37
N LEU A 193 -33.46 6.97 -31.70
CA LEU A 193 -33.76 6.49 -33.05
C LEU A 193 -34.95 7.28 -33.65
N SER A 194 -34.77 7.89 -34.82
CA SER A 194 -35.90 8.42 -35.59
C SER A 194 -36.50 7.33 -36.46
N ILE A 195 -37.73 6.91 -36.12
CA ILE A 195 -38.52 5.94 -36.87
C ILE A 195 -39.92 6.54 -37.06
N GLY A 196 -40.42 6.55 -38.30
CA GLY A 196 -41.72 7.16 -38.60
C GLY A 196 -41.73 8.66 -38.28
N GLN A 197 -42.73 9.12 -37.51
CA GLN A 197 -42.91 10.55 -37.19
C GLN A 197 -42.41 10.96 -35.79
N THR A 198 -41.68 10.08 -35.09
CA THR A 198 -41.28 10.26 -33.68
C THR A 198 -39.82 9.85 -33.42
N ILE A 199 -39.39 9.99 -32.17
CA ILE A 199 -38.11 9.49 -31.64
C ILE A 199 -38.40 8.38 -30.64
N HIS A 200 -37.73 7.24 -30.82
CA HIS A 200 -37.65 6.19 -29.81
C HIS A 200 -36.34 6.31 -29.03
N VAL A 201 -36.43 6.21 -27.71
CA VAL A 201 -35.27 6.16 -26.82
C VAL A 201 -35.07 4.73 -26.38
N VAL A 202 -33.96 4.14 -26.78
CA VAL A 202 -33.62 2.74 -26.51
C VAL A 202 -32.45 2.72 -25.53
N ASP A 203 -32.62 2.00 -24.43
CA ASP A 203 -31.56 1.77 -23.45
C ASP A 203 -31.29 0.27 -23.26
N ALA A 204 -30.65 -0.10 -22.14
CA ALA A 204 -30.32 -1.50 -21.86
C ALA A 204 -31.56 -2.37 -21.54
N THR A 205 -32.69 -1.76 -21.20
CA THR A 205 -33.88 -2.42 -20.64
C THR A 205 -35.15 -2.17 -21.43
N GLU A 206 -35.36 -0.95 -21.93
CA GLU A 206 -36.61 -0.51 -22.56
C GLU A 206 -36.37 0.27 -23.86
N SER A 207 -37.43 0.36 -24.65
CA SER A 207 -37.50 1.11 -25.90
C SER A 207 -38.78 1.93 -25.90
N ASP A 208 -38.68 3.20 -25.55
CA ASP A 208 -39.82 4.08 -25.32
C ASP A 208 -40.03 5.05 -26.49
N ASP A 209 -41.29 5.23 -26.90
CA ASP A 209 -41.70 6.26 -27.84
C ASP A 209 -41.91 7.62 -27.14
N ARG A 210 -41.37 8.70 -27.70
CA ARG A 210 -41.54 10.07 -27.21
C ARG A 210 -42.74 10.81 -27.80
N LEU A 211 -43.50 10.19 -28.70
CA LEU A 211 -44.80 10.64 -29.22
C LEU A 211 -44.78 12.09 -29.77
N LEU A 212 -43.77 12.43 -30.57
CA LEU A 212 -43.58 13.80 -31.06
C LEU A 212 -44.49 14.16 -32.25
N ASP A 213 -44.85 13.20 -33.11
CA ASP A 213 -45.72 13.35 -34.29
C ASP A 213 -45.37 14.51 -35.26
N ILE A 214 -44.09 14.82 -35.40
CA ILE A 214 -43.58 15.93 -36.24
C ILE A 214 -42.41 15.52 -37.16
N GLY A 215 -42.01 14.24 -37.12
CA GLY A 215 -40.98 13.66 -38.00
C GLY A 215 -41.50 13.32 -39.40
N PRO A 216 -40.73 12.55 -40.21
CA PRO A 216 -39.46 11.91 -39.89
C PRO A 216 -38.31 12.90 -39.72
N PHE A 217 -37.36 12.56 -38.86
CA PHE A 217 -36.16 13.35 -38.62
C PHE A 217 -34.99 12.77 -39.43
N THR A 218 -34.48 13.58 -40.35
CA THR A 218 -33.32 13.22 -41.19
C THR A 218 -32.01 13.36 -40.43
N HIS A 219 -31.98 14.18 -39.37
CA HIS A 219 -30.82 14.33 -38.49
C HIS A 219 -31.28 14.46 -37.03
N VAL A 220 -30.58 13.76 -36.14
CA VAL A 220 -30.69 13.86 -34.69
C VAL A 220 -29.29 14.13 -34.15
N SER A 221 -29.14 15.12 -33.28
CA SER A 221 -27.87 15.45 -32.65
C SER A 221 -28.06 15.89 -31.20
N VAL A 222 -27.21 15.43 -30.30
CA VAL A 222 -27.33 15.67 -28.84
C VAL A 222 -26.28 16.70 -28.42
N SER A 223 -26.65 17.62 -27.53
CA SER A 223 -25.73 18.63 -27.02
C SER A 223 -24.59 18.00 -26.21
N PRO A 224 -23.40 18.62 -26.16
CA PRO A 224 -22.24 18.07 -25.43
C PRO A 224 -22.50 17.74 -23.95
N ASN A 225 -23.45 18.42 -23.30
CA ASN A 225 -23.85 18.16 -21.92
C ASN A 225 -25.01 17.14 -21.76
N GLY A 226 -25.52 16.57 -22.86
CA GLY A 226 -26.61 15.60 -22.89
C GLY A 226 -28.01 16.16 -22.57
N LYS A 227 -28.17 17.48 -22.38
CA LYS A 227 -29.44 18.09 -21.92
C LYS A 227 -30.39 18.49 -23.05
N TYR A 228 -29.90 18.64 -24.27
CA TYR A 228 -30.69 19.13 -25.39
C TYR A 228 -30.49 18.26 -26.63
N VAL A 229 -31.52 18.18 -27.45
CA VAL A 229 -31.54 17.42 -28.70
C VAL A 229 -31.98 18.33 -29.83
N ALA A 230 -31.19 18.35 -30.89
CA ALA A 230 -31.49 19.01 -32.15
C ALA A 230 -32.07 17.99 -33.12
N LEU A 231 -33.26 18.26 -33.64
CA LEU A 231 -33.99 17.41 -34.57
C LEU A 231 -34.23 18.17 -35.88
N TYR A 232 -33.83 17.61 -37.01
CA TYR A 232 -34.06 18.22 -38.33
C TYR A 232 -35.03 17.39 -39.16
N THR A 233 -36.16 17.97 -39.55
CA THR A 233 -37.22 17.27 -40.29
C THR A 233 -36.96 17.23 -41.78
N GLU A 234 -37.60 16.28 -42.47
CA GLU A 234 -37.60 16.23 -43.94
C GLU A 234 -38.15 17.51 -44.58
N SER A 235 -39.07 18.21 -43.90
CA SER A 235 -39.68 19.47 -44.32
C SER A 235 -38.78 20.71 -44.18
N GLY A 236 -37.52 20.56 -43.76
CA GLY A 236 -36.54 21.64 -43.70
C GLY A 236 -36.52 22.44 -42.40
N LYS A 237 -37.17 21.94 -41.34
CA LYS A 237 -37.27 22.60 -40.04
C LYS A 237 -36.35 21.96 -39.00
N ALA A 238 -35.64 22.78 -38.25
CA ALA A 238 -34.84 22.38 -37.10
C ALA A 238 -35.57 22.70 -35.79
N PHE A 239 -35.56 21.75 -34.87
CA PHE A 239 -36.19 21.81 -33.56
C PHE A 239 -35.13 21.61 -32.50
N VAL A 240 -35.11 22.46 -31.46
CA VAL A 240 -34.34 22.18 -30.24
C VAL A 240 -35.31 21.82 -29.13
N ILE A 241 -35.11 20.66 -28.52
CA ILE A 241 -35.94 20.11 -27.45
C ILE A 241 -35.01 19.71 -26.29
N ASN A 242 -35.50 19.70 -25.04
CA ASN A 242 -34.77 19.06 -23.95
C ASN A 242 -34.65 17.54 -24.16
N SER A 243 -33.66 16.90 -23.55
CA SER A 243 -33.44 15.45 -23.68
C SER A 243 -34.54 14.59 -23.05
N GLU A 244 -35.35 15.16 -22.15
CA GLU A 244 -36.57 14.49 -21.65
C GLU A 244 -37.76 14.57 -22.62
N PHE A 245 -37.62 15.30 -23.73
CA PHE A 245 -38.66 15.53 -24.76
C PHE A 245 -39.95 16.18 -24.24
N GLN A 246 -39.89 16.87 -23.09
CA GLN A 246 -41.04 17.52 -22.46
C GLN A 246 -41.27 18.95 -22.95
N GLN A 247 -40.20 19.64 -23.35
CA GLN A 247 -40.24 21.05 -23.71
C GLN A 247 -39.48 21.32 -25.00
N ARG A 248 -40.21 21.86 -25.98
CA ARG A 248 -39.65 22.43 -27.20
C ARG A 248 -39.16 23.84 -26.92
N LEU A 249 -37.88 24.09 -27.17
CA LEU A 249 -37.18 25.34 -26.86
C LEU A 249 -37.10 26.29 -28.06
N SER A 250 -36.87 25.78 -29.27
CA SER A 250 -36.81 26.60 -30.48
C SER A 250 -37.29 25.88 -31.75
N GLU A 251 -37.71 26.68 -32.73
CA GLU A 251 -38.01 26.31 -34.11
C GLU A 251 -37.18 27.19 -35.04
N TYR A 252 -36.54 26.58 -36.04
CA TYR A 252 -35.90 27.30 -37.13
C TYR A 252 -36.30 26.68 -38.48
N ASP A 253 -36.73 27.52 -39.41
CA ASP A 253 -37.03 27.11 -40.78
C ASP A 253 -35.88 27.52 -41.69
N SER A 254 -35.11 26.52 -42.16
CA SER A 254 -33.96 26.76 -43.05
C SER A 254 -34.38 27.28 -44.43
N ARG A 255 -35.65 27.08 -44.82
CA ARG A 255 -36.17 27.30 -46.17
C ARG A 255 -35.41 26.55 -47.27
N SER A 256 -34.61 25.56 -46.89
CA SER A 256 -33.84 24.73 -47.81
C SER A 256 -34.70 23.57 -48.32
N LYS A 257 -34.62 23.31 -49.62
CA LYS A 257 -35.28 22.14 -50.27
C LYS A 257 -34.40 20.89 -50.24
N THR A 258 -33.13 21.04 -49.87
CA THR A 258 -32.15 19.96 -49.79
C THR A 258 -31.85 19.64 -48.34
N HIS A 259 -31.72 18.37 -48.02
CA HIS A 259 -31.31 17.96 -46.67
C HIS A 259 -29.90 18.47 -46.36
N PRO A 260 -29.65 18.91 -45.12
CA PRO A 260 -28.30 19.23 -44.69
C PRO A 260 -27.42 17.98 -44.78
N LYS A 261 -26.12 18.19 -44.92
CA LYS A 261 -25.12 17.12 -44.90
C LYS A 261 -24.70 16.76 -43.49
N ASP A 262 -24.76 17.71 -42.57
CA ASP A 262 -24.45 17.50 -41.16
C ASP A 262 -25.19 18.50 -40.26
N VAL A 263 -25.49 18.07 -39.03
CA VAL A 263 -26.13 18.86 -37.98
C VAL A 263 -25.41 18.59 -36.65
N GLN A 264 -24.68 19.57 -36.16
CA GLN A 264 -23.83 19.45 -34.97
C GLN A 264 -24.07 20.59 -33.99
N TRP A 265 -23.73 20.38 -32.73
CA TRP A 265 -23.81 21.41 -31.70
C TRP A 265 -22.55 22.27 -31.65
N CYS A 266 -22.72 23.58 -31.51
CA CYS A 266 -21.64 24.52 -31.22
C CYS A 266 -21.73 24.91 -29.74
N GLY A 267 -20.98 24.19 -28.90
CA GLY A 267 -21.18 24.22 -27.46
C GLY A 267 -22.56 23.69 -27.08
N ASN A 268 -23.18 24.25 -26.04
CA ASN A 268 -24.53 23.84 -25.59
C ASN A 268 -25.63 24.84 -25.97
N ASP A 269 -25.28 25.90 -26.70
CA ASP A 269 -26.13 27.09 -26.88
C ASP A 269 -26.67 27.26 -28.31
N ALA A 270 -26.02 26.67 -29.33
CA ALA A 270 -26.43 26.79 -30.72
C ALA A 270 -26.25 25.48 -31.50
N VAL A 271 -27.04 25.35 -32.56
CA VAL A 271 -27.00 24.22 -33.50
C VAL A 271 -26.45 24.73 -34.83
N VAL A 272 -25.48 24.00 -35.37
CA VAL A 272 -24.84 24.29 -36.66
C VAL A 272 -25.34 23.30 -37.69
N ILE A 273 -25.87 23.82 -38.78
CA ILE A 273 -26.45 23.07 -39.88
C ILE A 273 -25.61 23.36 -41.12
N ALA A 274 -25.00 22.34 -41.71
CA ALA A 274 -24.14 22.48 -42.88
C ALA A 274 -24.75 21.82 -44.12
N TRP A 275 -24.74 22.55 -45.24
CA TRP A 275 -24.98 22.04 -46.59
C TRP A 275 -23.64 21.88 -47.32
N GLU A 276 -23.61 21.96 -48.67
CA GLU A 276 -22.34 21.89 -49.40
C GLU A 276 -21.47 23.13 -49.13
N ASP A 277 -21.96 24.32 -49.47
CA ASP A 277 -21.23 25.59 -49.45
C ASP A 277 -21.79 26.60 -48.42
N GLU A 278 -22.91 26.29 -47.76
CA GLU A 278 -23.58 27.16 -46.79
C GLU A 278 -23.66 26.48 -45.41
N VAL A 279 -23.32 27.24 -44.36
CA VAL A 279 -23.40 26.81 -42.95
C VAL A 279 -24.23 27.81 -42.15
N HIS A 280 -25.27 27.32 -41.47
CA HIS A 280 -26.10 28.13 -40.57
C HIS A 280 -25.78 27.82 -39.12
N VAL A 281 -25.59 28.87 -38.32
CA VAL A 281 -25.47 28.79 -36.87
C VAL A 281 -26.76 29.30 -36.27
N VAL A 282 -27.58 28.38 -35.78
CA VAL A 282 -28.92 28.62 -35.27
C VAL A 282 -28.84 28.79 -33.76
N GLY A 283 -29.05 30.02 -33.30
CA GLY A 283 -29.18 30.35 -31.89
C GLY A 283 -30.61 30.17 -31.37
N PRO A 284 -30.85 30.44 -30.08
CA PRO A 284 -32.20 30.46 -29.54
C PRO A 284 -33.08 31.52 -30.25
N PHE A 285 -34.40 31.33 -30.17
CA PHE A 285 -35.43 32.25 -30.70
C PHE A 285 -35.40 32.51 -32.22
N ASN A 286 -35.08 31.50 -33.04
CA ASN A 286 -35.12 31.59 -34.52
C ASN A 286 -34.12 32.61 -35.11
N SER A 287 -33.04 32.93 -34.38
CA SER A 287 -31.92 33.71 -34.87
C SER A 287 -30.90 32.81 -35.56
N ALA A 288 -30.40 33.21 -36.74
CA ALA A 288 -29.39 32.44 -37.45
C ALA A 288 -28.34 33.33 -38.12
N ALA A 289 -27.11 32.85 -38.08
CA ALA A 289 -25.92 33.42 -38.68
C ALA A 289 -25.51 32.52 -39.85
N LYS A 290 -25.03 33.11 -40.95
CA LYS A 290 -24.77 32.37 -42.19
C LYS A 290 -23.33 32.56 -42.65
N TYR A 291 -22.64 31.45 -42.86
CA TYR A 291 -21.27 31.40 -43.36
C TYR A 291 -21.25 30.68 -44.69
N PHE A 292 -20.45 31.18 -45.63
CA PHE A 292 -20.29 30.61 -46.96
C PHE A 292 -18.85 30.15 -47.16
N TYR A 293 -18.67 29.00 -47.81
CA TYR A 293 -17.38 28.36 -48.06
C TYR A 293 -17.26 27.97 -49.53
N ASP A 294 -16.04 27.94 -50.06
CA ASP A 294 -15.75 27.62 -51.47
C ASP A 294 -15.77 26.10 -51.79
N GLY A 295 -16.38 25.29 -50.93
CA GLY A 295 -16.48 23.84 -51.08
C GLY A 295 -17.12 23.15 -49.88
N ARG A 296 -17.19 21.81 -49.94
CA ARG A 296 -17.87 20.99 -48.92
C ARG A 296 -17.27 21.18 -47.53
N VAL A 297 -18.13 21.55 -46.57
CA VAL A 297 -17.75 21.69 -45.16
C VAL A 297 -18.04 20.43 -44.36
N HIS A 298 -17.05 19.97 -43.59
CA HIS A 298 -17.18 18.88 -42.63
C HIS A 298 -17.20 19.44 -41.20
N LEU A 299 -18.21 19.09 -40.42
CA LEU A 299 -18.36 19.54 -39.03
C LEU A 299 -17.78 18.52 -38.06
N ILE A 300 -17.01 18.99 -37.09
CA ILE A 300 -16.49 18.16 -36.00
C ILE A 300 -16.82 18.86 -34.69
N ALA A 301 -17.80 18.33 -33.97
CA ALA A 301 -18.28 18.89 -32.72
C ALA A 301 -17.25 18.72 -31.60
N ASP A 302 -17.01 19.79 -30.85
CA ASP A 302 -16.24 19.80 -29.62
C ASP A 302 -17.12 20.35 -28.47
N HIS A 303 -16.62 20.29 -27.23
CA HIS A 303 -17.42 20.64 -26.06
C HIS A 303 -17.88 22.12 -26.05
N ASP A 304 -17.05 23.03 -26.54
CA ASP A 304 -17.19 24.49 -26.46
C ASP A 304 -17.40 25.16 -27.84
N GLY A 305 -17.40 24.37 -28.91
CA GLY A 305 -17.54 24.87 -30.27
C GLY A 305 -17.57 23.75 -31.30
N VAL A 306 -17.44 24.11 -32.57
CA VAL A 306 -17.36 23.17 -33.69
C VAL A 306 -16.20 23.54 -34.60
N ARG A 307 -15.42 22.55 -35.02
CA ARG A 307 -14.42 22.71 -36.08
C ARG A 307 -15.09 22.51 -37.43
N LEU A 308 -14.85 23.44 -38.35
CA LEU A 308 -15.30 23.39 -39.74
C LEU A 308 -14.08 23.13 -40.61
N ILE A 309 -14.08 22.00 -41.31
CA ILE A 309 -12.94 21.57 -42.11
C ILE A 309 -13.35 21.49 -43.58
N THR A 310 -12.54 22.12 -44.41
CA THR A 310 -12.58 22.07 -45.87
C THR A 310 -11.20 21.68 -46.40
N ASN A 311 -11.02 21.65 -47.72
CA ASN A 311 -9.71 21.44 -48.33
C ASN A 311 -8.72 22.53 -47.91
N ASP A 312 -9.19 23.77 -47.83
CA ASP A 312 -8.34 24.95 -47.71
C ASP A 312 -8.25 25.50 -46.29
N VAL A 313 -9.28 25.32 -45.45
CA VAL A 313 -9.34 25.94 -44.12
C VAL A 313 -9.88 25.03 -43.02
N CYS A 314 -9.39 25.26 -41.80
CA CYS A 314 -9.92 24.72 -40.55
C CYS A 314 -10.28 25.92 -39.68
N ASP A 315 -11.57 26.15 -39.57
CA ASP A 315 -12.15 27.21 -38.76
C ASP A 315 -12.69 26.61 -37.46
N PHE A 316 -12.65 27.38 -36.38
CA PHE A 316 -13.30 27.07 -35.12
C PHE A 316 -14.38 28.08 -34.83
N LEU A 317 -15.61 27.59 -34.81
CA LEU A 317 -16.76 28.39 -34.44
C LEU A 317 -17.11 28.11 -32.99
N GLN A 318 -17.21 29.17 -32.19
CA GLN A 318 -17.59 29.09 -30.78
C GLN A 318 -18.42 30.29 -30.38
N LYS A 319 -19.18 30.12 -29.29
CA LYS A 319 -19.74 31.27 -28.57
C LYS A 319 -18.59 32.14 -28.06
N VAL A 320 -18.74 33.45 -28.14
CA VAL A 320 -17.81 34.40 -27.52
C VAL A 320 -17.96 34.27 -25.99
N PRO A 321 -16.87 33.95 -25.26
CA PRO A 321 -16.91 33.84 -23.81
C PRO A 321 -17.28 35.17 -23.16
N GLU A 322 -17.99 35.13 -22.02
CA GLU A 322 -18.51 36.34 -21.36
C GLU A 322 -17.40 37.32 -20.97
N VAL A 323 -16.26 36.81 -20.48
CA VAL A 323 -15.07 37.62 -20.15
C VAL A 323 -14.45 38.29 -21.39
N THR A 324 -14.50 37.63 -22.55
CA THR A 324 -14.03 38.18 -23.82
C THR A 324 -14.98 39.27 -24.31
N GLU A 325 -16.31 39.05 -24.18
CA GLU A 325 -17.32 40.06 -24.47
C GLU A 325 -17.15 41.29 -23.58
N GLU A 326 -16.93 41.09 -22.28
CA GLU A 326 -16.76 42.18 -21.32
C GLU A 326 -15.58 43.09 -21.69
N VAL A 327 -14.48 42.53 -22.19
CA VAL A 327 -13.26 43.28 -22.53
C VAL A 327 -13.35 43.93 -23.91
N PHE A 328 -13.85 43.22 -24.93
CA PHE A 328 -13.72 43.67 -26.32
C PHE A 328 -15.01 44.21 -26.96
N ARG A 329 -16.19 43.98 -26.37
CA ARG A 329 -17.45 44.39 -27.00
C ARG A 329 -17.46 45.89 -27.28
N PHE A 330 -17.83 46.25 -28.51
CA PHE A 330 -17.90 47.65 -28.91
C PHE A 330 -18.81 48.47 -27.98
N GLY A 331 -18.30 49.60 -27.48
CA GLY A 331 -19.01 50.49 -26.57
C GLY A 331 -19.14 49.99 -25.13
N THR A 332 -18.39 48.96 -24.73
CA THR A 332 -18.33 48.51 -23.34
C THR A 332 -17.45 49.45 -22.50
N GLU A 333 -17.99 49.90 -21.37
CA GLU A 333 -17.27 50.70 -20.35
C GLU A 333 -16.92 49.83 -19.13
N SER A 334 -16.70 48.53 -19.35
CA SER A 334 -16.32 47.61 -18.27
C SER A 334 -14.95 47.98 -17.68
N PRO A 335 -14.71 47.69 -16.39
CA PRO A 335 -13.40 47.90 -15.78
C PRO A 335 -12.25 47.23 -16.57
N ALA A 336 -12.49 46.04 -17.11
CA ALA A 336 -11.49 45.29 -17.90
C ALA A 336 -11.19 45.93 -19.27
N SER A 337 -12.20 46.45 -19.96
CA SER A 337 -12.03 47.21 -21.22
C SER A 337 -11.24 48.50 -21.00
N ILE A 338 -11.58 49.24 -19.93
CA ILE A 338 -10.86 50.47 -19.57
C ILE A 338 -9.42 50.15 -19.15
N LEU A 339 -9.17 49.04 -18.47
CA LEU A 339 -7.80 48.58 -18.12
C LEU A 339 -6.97 48.26 -19.38
N LEU A 340 -7.60 47.65 -20.39
CA LEU A 340 -6.95 47.39 -21.66
C LEU A 340 -6.62 48.70 -22.42
N ASP A 341 -7.54 49.66 -22.49
CA ASP A 341 -7.28 50.99 -23.03
C ASP A 341 -6.20 51.73 -22.23
N ALA A 342 -6.18 51.61 -20.90
CA ALA A 342 -5.13 52.21 -20.07
C ALA A 342 -3.72 51.76 -20.47
N VAL A 343 -3.54 50.49 -20.86
CA VAL A 343 -2.26 50.00 -21.40
C VAL A 343 -1.96 50.56 -22.78
N GLU A 344 -2.95 50.68 -23.67
CA GLU A 344 -2.76 51.33 -24.96
C GLU A 344 -2.36 52.81 -24.78
N GLN A 345 -3.01 53.54 -23.87
CA GLN A 345 -2.64 54.92 -23.52
C GLN A 345 -1.24 55.00 -22.90
N LEU A 346 -0.85 54.02 -22.08
CA LEU A 346 0.49 53.93 -21.50
C LEU A 346 1.56 53.72 -22.57
N GLU A 347 1.32 52.83 -23.53
CA GLU A 347 2.21 52.60 -24.68
C GLU A 347 2.34 53.87 -25.54
N ASN A 348 1.26 54.67 -25.64
CA ASN A 348 1.24 55.97 -26.30
C ASN A 348 1.83 57.13 -25.46
N GLN A 349 2.37 56.86 -24.26
CA GLN A 349 2.91 57.86 -23.33
C GLN A 349 1.89 58.96 -22.94
N SER A 350 0.61 58.60 -22.92
CA SER A 350 -0.49 59.51 -22.60
C SER A 350 -0.76 59.52 -21.10
N PRO A 351 -0.96 60.70 -20.46
CA PRO A 351 -1.31 60.77 -19.04
C PRO A 351 -2.69 60.15 -18.74
N LYS A 352 -3.52 59.97 -19.77
CA LYS A 352 -4.84 59.31 -19.66
C LYS A 352 -4.77 57.89 -19.11
N ALA A 353 -3.61 57.23 -19.19
CA ALA A 353 -3.41 55.93 -18.59
C ALA A 353 -3.66 55.94 -17.07
N ASP A 354 -3.17 56.98 -16.37
CA ASP A 354 -3.40 57.11 -14.91
C ASP A 354 -4.86 57.49 -14.62
N ASP A 355 -5.46 58.38 -15.41
CA ASP A 355 -6.88 58.75 -15.29
C ASP A 355 -7.80 57.51 -15.40
N ASN A 356 -7.53 56.63 -16.38
CA ASN A 356 -8.27 55.38 -16.57
C ASN A 356 -8.10 54.42 -15.39
N ILE A 357 -6.89 54.33 -14.81
CA ILE A 357 -6.63 53.49 -13.63
C ILE A 357 -7.35 54.04 -12.40
N GLN A 358 -7.34 55.36 -12.16
CA GLN A 358 -8.07 55.95 -11.05
C GLN A 358 -9.59 55.75 -11.20
N LEU A 359 -10.12 55.82 -12.44
CA LEU A 359 -11.53 55.60 -12.74
C LEU A 359 -11.99 54.19 -12.31
N ILE A 360 -11.19 53.17 -12.57
CA ILE A 360 -11.54 51.76 -12.29
C ILE A 360 -10.99 51.23 -10.96
N ARG A 361 -10.28 52.06 -10.19
CA ARG A 361 -9.60 51.65 -8.95
C ARG A 361 -10.45 50.79 -7.99
N PRO A 362 -11.76 51.08 -7.77
CA PRO A 362 -12.60 50.24 -6.91
C PRO A 362 -12.79 48.80 -7.40
N ASN A 363 -12.74 48.57 -8.72
CA ASN A 363 -12.99 47.28 -9.38
C ASN A 363 -11.73 46.74 -10.09
N LEU A 364 -10.55 47.24 -9.75
CA LEU A 364 -9.31 46.92 -10.46
C LEU A 364 -8.91 45.45 -10.32
N VAL A 365 -9.21 44.82 -9.18
CA VAL A 365 -8.97 43.38 -8.98
C VAL A 365 -9.77 42.55 -9.98
N GLU A 366 -11.07 42.82 -10.10
CA GLU A 366 -11.96 42.16 -11.07
C GLU A 366 -11.51 42.43 -12.52
N ALA A 367 -11.10 43.67 -12.83
CA ALA A 367 -10.58 44.01 -14.14
C ALA A 367 -9.33 43.19 -14.53
N VAL A 368 -8.39 43.04 -13.58
CA VAL A 368 -7.19 42.22 -13.77
C VAL A 368 -7.56 40.76 -14.01
N ASP A 369 -8.42 40.18 -13.15
CA ASP A 369 -8.84 38.78 -13.25
C ASP A 369 -9.59 38.50 -14.56
N THR A 370 -10.45 39.42 -15.00
CA THR A 370 -11.17 39.33 -16.27
C THR A 370 -10.20 39.40 -17.45
N CYS A 371 -9.20 40.30 -17.44
CA CYS A 371 -8.15 40.32 -18.47
C CYS A 371 -7.32 39.02 -18.50
N VAL A 372 -6.96 38.47 -17.34
CA VAL A 372 -6.24 37.17 -17.26
C VAL A 372 -7.08 36.05 -17.87
N LYS A 373 -8.35 35.93 -17.49
CA LYS A 373 -9.26 34.90 -18.02
C LYS A 373 -9.52 35.08 -19.52
N ALA A 374 -9.77 36.31 -19.97
CA ALA A 374 -9.97 36.62 -21.39
C ALA A 374 -8.74 36.22 -22.23
N ALA A 375 -7.52 36.36 -21.70
CA ALA A 375 -6.30 35.96 -22.40
C ALA A 375 -6.30 34.45 -22.73
N GLY A 376 -6.83 33.60 -21.85
CA GLY A 376 -6.95 32.15 -22.09
C GLY A 376 -7.82 31.81 -23.31
N TYR A 377 -8.89 32.58 -23.52
CA TYR A 377 -9.84 32.37 -24.61
C TYR A 377 -9.36 32.90 -25.96
N GLU A 378 -8.33 33.73 -26.00
CA GLU A 378 -7.80 34.26 -27.26
C GLU A 378 -6.86 33.27 -27.95
N PHE A 379 -6.99 33.14 -29.28
CA PHE A 379 -6.07 32.37 -30.12
C PHE A 379 -4.94 33.24 -30.66
N SER A 380 -5.16 34.54 -30.81
CA SER A 380 -4.14 35.49 -31.26
C SER A 380 -3.12 35.74 -30.16
N VAL A 381 -1.85 35.37 -30.41
CA VAL A 381 -0.73 35.64 -29.52
C VAL A 381 -0.58 37.15 -29.21
N HIS A 382 -1.00 38.01 -30.13
CA HIS A 382 -1.00 39.46 -29.91
C HIS A 382 -1.99 39.85 -28.81
N TRP A 383 -3.26 39.43 -28.93
CA TRP A 383 -4.29 39.77 -27.95
C TRP A 383 -4.06 39.11 -26.60
N GLN A 384 -3.58 37.86 -26.57
CA GLN A 384 -3.11 37.22 -25.34
C GLN A 384 -2.07 38.07 -24.61
N LYS A 385 -1.06 38.58 -25.33
CA LYS A 385 -0.01 39.44 -24.75
C LYS A 385 -0.56 40.79 -24.30
N GLN A 386 -1.46 41.41 -25.06
CA GLN A 386 -2.05 42.69 -24.66
C GLN A 386 -2.91 42.57 -23.40
N LEU A 387 -3.72 41.52 -23.29
CA LEU A 387 -4.51 41.23 -22.10
C LEU A 387 -3.64 40.93 -20.87
N LEU A 388 -2.57 40.14 -21.04
CA LEU A 388 -1.62 39.88 -19.96
C LEU A 388 -0.81 41.12 -19.56
N LYS A 389 -0.51 42.02 -20.50
CA LYS A 389 0.09 43.33 -20.18
C LYS A 389 -0.88 44.20 -19.37
N ALA A 390 -2.16 44.25 -19.76
CA ALA A 390 -3.22 44.93 -19.03
C ALA A 390 -3.34 44.42 -17.59
N ALA A 391 -3.42 43.10 -17.42
CA ALA A 391 -3.42 42.47 -16.11
C ALA A 391 -2.14 42.77 -15.31
N SER A 392 -0.95 42.69 -15.94
CA SER A 392 0.32 43.00 -15.28
C SER A 392 0.42 44.45 -14.85
N PHE A 393 -0.12 45.39 -15.64
CA PHE A 393 -0.15 46.81 -15.31
C PHE A 393 -1.10 47.07 -14.13
N GLY A 394 -2.34 46.57 -14.19
CA GLY A 394 -3.30 46.71 -13.10
C GLY A 394 -2.81 46.11 -11.79
N LYS A 395 -2.21 44.92 -11.85
CA LYS A 395 -1.57 44.26 -10.69
C LYS A 395 -0.48 45.13 -10.05
N SER A 396 0.31 45.86 -10.84
CA SER A 396 1.41 46.68 -10.30
C SER A 396 0.95 47.88 -9.46
N VAL A 397 -0.33 48.24 -9.57
CA VAL A 397 -0.96 49.35 -8.84
C VAL A 397 -1.68 48.87 -7.58
N LEU A 398 -1.97 47.56 -7.47
CA LEU A 398 -2.65 46.96 -6.31
C LEU A 398 -1.66 46.69 -5.17
N ASP A 399 -2.02 47.11 -3.95
CA ASP A 399 -1.19 46.87 -2.75
C ASP A 399 -1.12 45.38 -2.36
N ILE A 400 -2.22 44.64 -2.59
CA ILE A 400 -2.35 43.20 -2.28
C ILE A 400 -3.08 42.54 -3.46
N TYR A 401 -2.43 41.58 -4.13
CA TYR A 401 -3.01 40.79 -5.20
C TYR A 401 -2.37 39.40 -5.28
N ASN A 402 -3.17 38.33 -5.30
CA ASN A 402 -2.65 36.98 -5.53
C ASN A 402 -2.31 36.81 -7.02
N SER A 403 -1.06 36.45 -7.31
CA SER A 403 -0.55 36.35 -8.67
C SER A 403 -0.60 34.94 -9.26
N ASP A 404 -1.07 33.96 -8.50
CA ASP A 404 -1.07 32.55 -8.91
C ASP A 404 -1.83 32.36 -10.22
N ASP A 405 -3.08 32.84 -10.32
CA ASP A 405 -3.91 32.74 -11.54
C ASP A 405 -3.24 33.39 -12.77
N PHE A 406 -2.54 34.51 -12.58
CA PHE A 406 -1.78 35.17 -13.64
C PHE A 406 -0.61 34.30 -14.13
N VAL A 407 0.12 33.69 -13.19
CA VAL A 407 1.26 32.80 -13.50
C VAL A 407 0.75 31.55 -14.20
N ASP A 408 -0.28 30.91 -13.65
CA ASP A 408 -0.88 29.69 -14.20
C ASP A 408 -1.43 29.91 -15.62
N MET A 409 -2.06 31.06 -15.87
CA MET A 409 -2.51 31.44 -17.22
C MET A 409 -1.32 31.63 -18.18
N CYS A 410 -0.24 32.28 -17.75
CA CYS A 410 0.98 32.43 -18.55
C CYS A 410 1.60 31.06 -18.88
N GLU A 411 1.64 30.15 -17.92
CA GLU A 411 2.12 28.77 -18.11
C GLU A 411 1.24 28.01 -19.11
N THR A 412 -0.09 28.09 -18.93
CA THR A 412 -1.08 27.46 -19.80
C THR A 412 -1.01 27.97 -21.24
N LEU A 413 -0.94 29.29 -21.43
CA LEU A 413 -0.86 29.89 -22.76
C LEU A 413 0.42 29.52 -23.51
N ARG A 414 1.55 29.36 -22.80
CA ARG A 414 2.79 28.86 -23.43
C ARG A 414 2.62 27.45 -23.97
N VAL A 415 1.95 26.57 -23.20
CA VAL A 415 1.67 25.19 -23.62
C VAL A 415 0.67 25.17 -24.79
N LEU A 416 -0.45 25.89 -24.66
CA LEU A 416 -1.48 26.01 -25.71
C LEU A 416 -0.87 26.50 -27.03
N ASN A 417 -0.10 27.59 -27.00
CA ASN A 417 0.51 28.13 -28.21
C ASN A 417 1.54 27.17 -28.83
N ALA A 418 2.26 26.39 -28.02
CA ALA A 418 3.21 25.39 -28.53
C ALA A 418 2.50 24.24 -29.26
N VAL A 419 1.37 23.76 -28.75
CA VAL A 419 0.63 22.65 -29.37
C VAL A 419 -0.28 23.09 -30.53
N ARG A 420 -0.73 24.36 -30.52
CA ARG A 420 -1.45 25.02 -31.63
C ARG A 420 -0.54 25.34 -32.83
N PHE A 421 0.77 25.29 -32.66
CA PHE A 421 1.69 25.55 -33.77
C PHE A 421 1.49 24.52 -34.89
N TYR A 422 1.46 24.97 -36.15
CA TYR A 422 1.02 24.15 -37.30
C TYR A 422 1.80 22.82 -37.46
N GLU A 423 3.07 22.77 -37.07
CA GLU A 423 3.88 21.54 -37.12
C GLU A 423 3.36 20.44 -36.19
N ILE A 424 2.68 20.83 -35.11
CA ILE A 424 2.03 19.94 -34.13
C ILE A 424 0.54 19.78 -34.48
N GLY A 425 -0.13 20.90 -34.74
CA GLY A 425 -1.49 20.95 -35.28
C GLY A 425 -2.57 20.46 -34.33
N ILE A 426 -2.50 20.83 -33.04
CA ILE A 426 -3.51 20.54 -32.01
C ILE A 426 -4.17 21.87 -31.59
N PRO A 427 -5.28 22.29 -32.23
CA PRO A 427 -5.93 23.58 -31.98
C PRO A 427 -6.80 23.56 -30.70
N LEU A 428 -6.20 23.22 -29.56
CA LEU A 428 -6.90 23.15 -28.27
C LEU A 428 -7.37 24.54 -27.82
N SER A 429 -8.62 24.66 -27.40
CA SER A 429 -9.09 25.82 -26.63
C SER A 429 -8.64 25.73 -25.16
N TYR A 430 -8.80 26.81 -24.40
CA TYR A 430 -8.52 26.80 -22.96
C TYR A 430 -9.44 25.85 -22.19
N ASP A 431 -10.76 25.88 -22.45
CA ASP A 431 -11.72 24.99 -21.79
C ASP A 431 -11.46 23.51 -22.14
N GLN A 432 -11.07 23.24 -23.38
CA GLN A 432 -10.68 21.89 -23.81
C GLN A 432 -9.40 21.42 -23.11
N PHE A 433 -8.42 22.30 -22.93
CA PHE A 433 -7.18 21.96 -22.20
C PHE A 433 -7.44 21.61 -20.74
N LEU A 434 -8.31 22.38 -20.06
CA LEU A 434 -8.71 22.08 -18.68
C LEU A 434 -9.43 20.72 -18.56
N ARG A 435 -10.25 20.36 -19.56
CA ARG A 435 -11.00 19.09 -19.58
C ARG A 435 -10.13 17.89 -19.94
N LEU A 436 -9.28 18.04 -20.96
CA LEU A 436 -8.35 17.00 -21.40
C LEU A 436 -7.29 16.71 -20.33
N THR A 437 -6.92 17.75 -19.57
CA THR A 437 -5.80 17.81 -18.62
C THR A 437 -4.41 17.81 -19.29
N PRO A 438 -3.40 18.41 -18.64
CA PRO A 438 -2.02 18.40 -19.15
C PRO A 438 -1.44 17.00 -19.37
N GLU A 439 -1.77 16.03 -18.52
CA GLU A 439 -1.27 14.66 -18.59
C GLU A 439 -1.78 13.92 -19.82
N SER A 440 -3.06 14.09 -20.18
CA SER A 440 -3.60 13.48 -21.39
C SER A 440 -3.14 14.20 -22.65
N LEU A 441 -2.88 15.51 -22.59
CA LEU A 441 -2.19 16.21 -23.68
C LEU A 441 -0.78 15.64 -23.92
N VAL A 442 0.00 15.43 -22.86
CA VAL A 442 1.31 14.79 -22.96
C VAL A 442 1.18 13.40 -23.58
N ARG A 443 0.18 12.61 -23.19
CA ARG A 443 -0.11 11.29 -23.79
C ARG A 443 -0.39 11.38 -25.30
N ARG A 444 -1.21 12.35 -25.75
CA ARG A 444 -1.45 12.59 -27.18
C ARG A 444 -0.18 12.94 -27.93
N LEU A 445 0.65 13.84 -27.38
CA LEU A 445 1.94 14.18 -27.97
C LEU A 445 2.87 12.96 -28.08
N VAL A 446 2.88 12.10 -27.07
CA VAL A 446 3.66 10.85 -27.06
C VAL A 446 3.15 9.87 -28.13
N ASN A 447 1.84 9.73 -28.31
CA ASN A 447 1.23 8.89 -29.35
C ASN A 447 1.55 9.39 -30.77
N ARG A 448 1.69 10.72 -30.91
CA ARG A 448 2.13 11.41 -32.15
C ARG A 448 3.66 11.42 -32.33
N GLN A 449 4.42 10.79 -31.42
CA GLN A 449 5.89 10.76 -31.41
C GLN A 449 6.59 12.13 -31.23
N GLU A 450 5.87 13.14 -30.71
CA GLU A 450 6.41 14.47 -30.40
C GLU A 450 7.13 14.49 -29.03
N TYR A 451 8.08 13.57 -28.84
CA TYR A 451 8.72 13.29 -27.55
C TYR A 451 9.46 14.49 -26.95
N LEU A 452 10.12 15.29 -27.78
CA LEU A 452 10.86 16.47 -27.32
C LEU A 452 9.92 17.52 -26.73
N LEU A 453 8.80 17.78 -27.41
CA LEU A 453 7.80 18.72 -26.94
C LEU A 453 7.10 18.19 -25.69
N ALA A 454 6.73 16.90 -25.68
CA ALA A 454 6.17 16.22 -24.51
C ALA A 454 7.08 16.33 -23.28
N LEU A 455 8.39 16.07 -23.42
CA LEU A 455 9.38 16.22 -22.34
C LEU A 455 9.51 17.66 -21.85
N ARG A 456 9.51 18.63 -22.77
CA ARG A 456 9.60 20.07 -22.42
C ARG A 456 8.36 20.52 -21.66
N ILE A 457 7.16 20.17 -22.12
CA ILE A 457 5.90 20.49 -21.44
C ILE A 457 5.84 19.80 -20.08
N SER A 458 6.17 18.50 -20.03
CA SER A 458 6.17 17.74 -18.78
C SER A 458 7.16 18.32 -17.76
N SER A 459 8.37 18.70 -18.19
CA SER A 459 9.35 19.33 -17.30
C SER A 459 8.91 20.72 -16.85
N TYR A 460 8.30 21.50 -17.75
CA TYR A 460 7.81 22.85 -17.49
C TYR A 460 6.67 22.85 -16.46
N LEU A 461 5.69 21.96 -16.64
CA LEU A 461 4.53 21.79 -15.75
C LEU A 461 4.81 20.83 -14.57
N ARG A 462 6.05 20.33 -14.44
CA ARG A 462 6.48 19.41 -13.36
C ARG A 462 5.69 18.09 -13.31
N LEU A 463 5.27 17.60 -14.47
CA LEU A 463 4.60 16.32 -14.65
C LEU A 463 5.60 15.15 -14.74
N PRO A 464 5.17 13.91 -14.44
CA PRO A 464 5.99 12.72 -14.54
C PRO A 464 6.46 12.46 -15.98
N THR A 465 7.75 12.11 -16.16
CA THR A 465 8.39 11.95 -17.48
C THR A 465 8.65 10.49 -17.87
N GLU A 466 8.50 9.55 -16.93
CA GLU A 466 8.84 8.14 -17.09
C GLU A 466 8.11 7.48 -18.25
N ARG A 467 6.82 7.76 -18.42
CA ARG A 467 6.00 7.20 -19.52
C ARG A 467 6.48 7.67 -20.89
N ILE A 468 7.00 8.89 -20.98
CA ILE A 468 7.53 9.45 -22.23
C ILE A 468 8.77 8.67 -22.66
N TYR A 469 9.67 8.39 -21.71
CA TYR A 469 10.89 7.62 -21.95
C TYR A 469 10.60 6.16 -22.30
N VAL A 470 9.68 5.51 -21.56
CA VAL A 470 9.28 4.12 -21.82
C VAL A 470 8.67 4.01 -23.21
N HIS A 471 7.70 4.88 -23.56
CA HIS A 471 7.09 4.86 -24.90
C HIS A 471 8.10 5.13 -26.02
N TRP A 472 9.03 6.07 -25.81
CA TRP A 472 10.12 6.33 -26.76
C TRP A 472 11.00 5.09 -26.96
N ALA A 473 11.39 4.42 -25.87
CA ALA A 473 12.24 3.25 -25.92
C ALA A 473 11.53 2.08 -26.61
N SER A 474 10.25 1.82 -26.26
CA SER A 474 9.44 0.80 -26.94
C SER A 474 9.31 1.08 -28.43
N GLN A 475 9.07 2.33 -28.85
CA GLN A 475 9.02 2.68 -30.27
C GLN A 475 10.38 2.54 -30.96
N LYS A 476 11.49 2.87 -30.27
CA LYS A 476 12.84 2.66 -30.80
C LYS A 476 13.15 1.17 -31.03
N VAL A 477 12.62 0.29 -30.18
CA VAL A 477 12.73 -1.16 -30.36
C VAL A 477 11.92 -1.64 -31.57
N ARG A 478 10.67 -1.18 -31.72
CA ARG A 478 9.77 -1.58 -32.81
C ARG A 478 10.27 -1.15 -34.18
N VAL A 479 10.66 0.11 -34.32
CA VAL A 479 10.97 0.72 -35.62
C VAL A 479 12.48 0.79 -35.92
N GLY A 480 13.34 0.55 -34.92
CA GLY A 480 14.79 0.67 -35.06
C GLY A 480 15.37 -0.25 -36.14
N SER A 481 16.08 0.33 -37.11
CA SER A 481 16.78 -0.41 -38.17
C SER A 481 18.18 -0.86 -37.75
N GLU A 482 18.67 -0.41 -36.60
CA GLU A 482 19.97 -0.78 -36.05
C GLU A 482 19.96 -2.21 -35.48
N ASP A 483 21.15 -2.75 -35.23
CA ASP A 483 21.32 -4.06 -34.58
C ASP A 483 20.88 -4.02 -33.11
N GLU A 484 20.52 -5.19 -32.56
CA GLU A 484 19.96 -5.32 -31.20
C GLU A 484 20.90 -4.77 -30.11
N GLU A 485 22.22 -4.97 -30.23
CA GLU A 485 23.20 -4.50 -29.24
C GLU A 485 23.29 -2.97 -29.23
N THR A 486 23.31 -2.35 -30.42
CA THR A 486 23.27 -0.89 -30.55
C THR A 486 21.97 -0.30 -29.99
N ILE A 487 20.82 -0.93 -30.25
CA ILE A 487 19.53 -0.48 -29.70
C ILE A 487 19.54 -0.57 -28.18
N CYS A 488 19.98 -1.69 -27.60
CA CYS A 488 20.08 -1.89 -26.16
C CYS A 488 20.94 -0.79 -25.52
N ARG A 489 22.15 -0.57 -26.03
CA ARG A 489 23.08 0.47 -25.54
C ARG A 489 22.46 1.86 -25.56
N MET A 490 21.84 2.27 -26.68
CA MET A 490 21.21 3.58 -26.80
C MET A 490 20.06 3.78 -25.81
N ILE A 491 19.27 2.74 -25.57
CA ILE A 491 18.17 2.77 -24.60
C ILE A 491 18.74 2.88 -23.19
N VAL A 492 19.65 2.00 -22.80
CA VAL A 492 20.23 1.98 -21.44
C VAL A 492 20.95 3.30 -21.14
N GLU A 493 21.79 3.82 -22.05
CA GLU A 493 22.50 5.10 -21.87
C GLU A 493 21.54 6.28 -21.67
N LYS A 494 20.41 6.31 -22.40
CA LYS A 494 19.45 7.41 -22.30
C LYS A 494 18.57 7.31 -21.05
N LEU A 495 18.31 6.10 -20.58
CA LEU A 495 17.50 5.82 -19.39
C LEU A 495 18.32 5.82 -18.10
N ASP A 496 19.66 5.83 -18.20
CA ASP A 496 20.54 5.85 -17.03
C ASP A 496 20.29 7.06 -16.12
N GLY A 497 20.30 6.82 -14.81
CA GLY A 497 20.02 7.82 -13.78
C GLY A 497 18.57 8.32 -13.72
N LYS A 498 17.66 7.84 -14.58
CA LYS A 498 16.22 8.21 -14.53
C LYS A 498 15.47 7.31 -13.55
N ARG A 499 14.66 7.93 -12.68
CA ARG A 499 13.90 7.20 -11.65
C ARG A 499 12.53 6.76 -12.19
N GLY A 500 12.04 5.62 -11.72
CA GLY A 500 10.67 5.16 -12.00
C GLY A 500 10.46 4.50 -13.37
N ILE A 501 11.54 4.24 -14.12
CA ILE A 501 11.44 3.62 -15.45
C ILE A 501 11.27 2.10 -15.32
N SER A 502 10.29 1.56 -16.06
CA SER A 502 10.01 0.13 -16.16
C SER A 502 10.65 -0.41 -17.44
N PHE A 503 11.67 -1.25 -17.32
CA PHE A 503 12.27 -1.95 -18.48
C PHE A 503 11.38 -3.09 -18.98
N GLU A 504 10.48 -3.61 -18.13
CA GLU A 504 9.54 -4.67 -18.50
C GLU A 504 8.66 -4.34 -19.72
N GLU A 505 8.10 -3.13 -19.82
CA GLU A 505 7.28 -2.72 -20.98
C GLU A 505 8.10 -2.60 -22.27
N ILE A 506 9.37 -2.19 -22.14
CA ILE A 506 10.31 -2.06 -23.27
C ILE A 506 10.74 -3.46 -23.74
N ALA A 507 11.05 -4.36 -22.81
CA ALA A 507 11.40 -5.74 -23.09
C ALA A 507 10.22 -6.52 -23.72
N ARG A 508 8.99 -6.27 -23.23
CA ARG A 508 7.79 -6.84 -23.84
C ARG A 508 7.63 -6.39 -25.30
N ALA A 509 7.81 -5.10 -25.57
CA ALA A 509 7.79 -4.59 -26.94
C ALA A 509 8.87 -5.24 -27.82
N ALA A 510 10.06 -5.53 -27.28
CA ALA A 510 11.09 -6.27 -28.02
C ALA A 510 10.68 -7.72 -28.32
N TYR A 511 10.06 -8.39 -27.35
CA TYR A 511 9.59 -9.76 -27.52
C TYR A 511 8.45 -9.87 -28.54
N ASP A 512 7.47 -8.97 -28.48
CA ASP A 512 6.33 -8.94 -29.41
C ASP A 512 6.79 -8.72 -30.87
N GLU A 513 7.91 -8.02 -31.07
CA GLU A 513 8.57 -7.81 -32.37
C GLU A 513 9.49 -8.98 -32.79
N GLY A 514 9.52 -10.07 -32.02
CA GLY A 514 10.36 -11.24 -32.26
C GLY A 514 11.84 -11.07 -31.92
N ARG A 515 12.23 -9.98 -31.23
CA ARG A 515 13.62 -9.68 -30.81
C ARG A 515 13.89 -10.25 -29.40
N GLY A 516 13.83 -11.57 -29.27
CA GLY A 516 13.91 -12.25 -27.97
C GLY A 516 15.22 -11.99 -27.20
N ARG A 517 16.36 -11.92 -27.89
CA ARG A 517 17.66 -11.65 -27.24
C ARG A 517 17.72 -10.23 -26.67
N LEU A 518 17.32 -9.23 -27.45
CA LEU A 518 17.16 -7.85 -26.97
C LEU A 518 16.19 -7.76 -25.78
N ALA A 519 15.07 -8.48 -25.82
CA ALA A 519 14.09 -8.50 -24.74
C ALA A 519 14.72 -8.98 -23.41
N THR A 520 15.44 -10.10 -23.43
CA THR A 520 16.12 -10.63 -22.24
C THR A 520 17.21 -9.68 -21.73
N GLU A 521 17.96 -9.04 -22.63
CA GLU A 521 19.02 -8.10 -22.26
C GLU A 521 18.47 -6.83 -21.60
N LEU A 522 17.43 -6.22 -22.18
CA LEU A 522 16.74 -5.07 -21.60
C LEU A 522 16.10 -5.41 -20.25
N LEU A 523 15.55 -6.63 -20.12
CA LEU A 523 14.88 -7.06 -18.90
C LEU A 523 15.86 -7.26 -17.73
N ASN A 524 17.15 -7.50 -17.98
CA ASN A 524 18.17 -7.53 -16.92
C ASN A 524 18.34 -6.19 -16.20
N HIS A 525 17.91 -5.08 -16.83
CA HIS A 525 17.92 -3.75 -16.23
C HIS A 525 16.64 -3.43 -15.44
N GLU A 526 15.63 -4.33 -15.41
CA GLU A 526 14.46 -4.18 -14.55
C GLU A 526 14.81 -4.54 -13.10
N ALA A 527 14.75 -3.54 -12.21
CA ALA A 527 15.06 -3.74 -10.78
C ALA A 527 14.00 -4.56 -10.02
N ARG A 528 12.76 -4.60 -10.51
CA ARG A 528 11.65 -5.29 -9.83
C ARG A 528 11.50 -6.72 -10.35
N ALA A 529 11.96 -7.68 -9.55
CA ALA A 529 11.84 -9.10 -9.86
C ALA A 529 10.39 -9.54 -10.14
N GLY A 530 9.40 -9.00 -9.42
CA GLY A 530 7.99 -9.31 -9.64
C GLY A 530 7.43 -8.89 -11.01
N LYS A 531 8.13 -8.02 -11.74
CA LYS A 531 7.81 -7.69 -13.15
C LYS A 531 8.66 -8.47 -14.13
N GLN A 532 9.93 -8.69 -13.80
CA GLN A 532 10.89 -9.42 -14.61
C GLN A 532 10.56 -10.91 -14.74
N VAL A 533 10.27 -11.58 -13.63
CA VAL A 533 10.07 -13.05 -13.60
C VAL A 533 8.85 -13.51 -14.41
N PRO A 534 7.67 -12.89 -14.30
CA PRO A 534 6.52 -13.30 -15.12
C PRO A 534 6.78 -13.15 -16.64
N LEU A 535 7.51 -12.10 -17.05
CA LEU A 535 7.84 -11.91 -18.46
C LEU A 535 8.85 -12.96 -18.94
N LEU A 536 9.87 -13.30 -18.14
CA LEU A 536 10.80 -14.39 -18.47
C LEU A 536 10.08 -15.73 -18.65
N LEU A 537 9.10 -16.04 -17.80
CA LEU A 537 8.29 -17.26 -17.95
C LEU A 537 7.47 -17.24 -19.25
N ASN A 538 6.88 -16.10 -19.61
CA ASN A 538 6.15 -15.95 -20.88
C ASN A 538 7.06 -16.08 -22.10
N MET A 539 8.34 -15.77 -21.95
CA MET A 539 9.39 -15.92 -22.98
C MET A 539 10.03 -17.33 -22.99
N GLU A 540 9.53 -18.28 -22.18
CA GLU A 540 10.07 -19.63 -22.00
C GLU A 540 11.48 -19.71 -21.39
N GLU A 541 11.98 -18.63 -20.79
CA GLU A 541 13.28 -18.57 -20.11
C GLU A 541 13.18 -19.07 -18.64
N ASP A 542 12.75 -20.32 -18.50
CA ASP A 542 12.36 -20.98 -17.25
C ASP A 542 13.45 -20.95 -16.16
N GLU A 543 14.69 -21.27 -16.53
CA GLU A 543 15.82 -21.32 -15.58
C GLU A 543 16.22 -19.92 -15.10
N ILE A 544 16.27 -18.96 -16.03
CA ILE A 544 16.58 -17.56 -15.71
C ILE A 544 15.48 -16.98 -14.82
N ALA A 545 14.21 -17.29 -15.10
CA ALA A 545 13.08 -16.87 -14.26
C ALA A 545 13.21 -17.40 -12.83
N LEU A 546 13.59 -18.67 -12.66
CA LEU A 546 13.81 -19.27 -11.34
C LEU A 546 15.00 -18.63 -10.61
N ASP A 547 16.12 -18.41 -11.32
CA ASP A 547 17.31 -17.78 -10.74
C ASP A 547 17.01 -16.34 -10.31
N LYS A 548 16.30 -15.56 -11.12
CA LYS A 548 15.87 -14.19 -10.76
C LYS A 548 14.87 -14.17 -9.61
N ALA A 549 13.94 -15.13 -9.54
CA ALA A 549 13.06 -15.27 -8.40
C ALA A 549 13.85 -15.58 -7.12
N ILE A 550 14.86 -16.46 -7.18
CA ILE A 550 15.71 -16.78 -6.03
C ILE A 550 16.54 -15.56 -5.60
N GLU A 551 17.14 -14.84 -6.55
CA GLU A 551 17.90 -13.61 -6.29
C GLU A 551 17.05 -12.53 -5.61
N SER A 552 15.75 -12.46 -5.96
CA SER A 552 14.82 -11.51 -5.36
C SER A 552 14.57 -11.75 -3.87
N GLY A 553 14.73 -12.99 -3.40
CA GLY A 553 14.39 -13.42 -2.04
C GLY A 553 12.89 -13.48 -1.74
N ASP A 554 12.02 -13.21 -2.72
CA ASP A 554 10.57 -13.31 -2.60
C ASP A 554 10.13 -14.78 -2.69
N SER A 555 9.68 -15.33 -1.56
CA SER A 555 9.27 -16.74 -1.47
C SER A 555 8.02 -17.04 -2.30
N ASP A 556 7.10 -16.08 -2.44
CA ASP A 556 5.88 -16.25 -3.23
C ASP A 556 6.23 -16.29 -4.72
N LEU A 557 7.16 -15.43 -5.15
CA LEU A 557 7.63 -15.42 -6.54
C LEU A 557 8.41 -16.69 -6.91
N ILE A 558 9.24 -17.19 -5.99
CA ILE A 558 9.93 -18.48 -6.16
C ILE A 558 8.91 -19.61 -6.26
N PHE A 559 7.91 -19.64 -5.37
CA PHE A 559 6.87 -20.66 -5.39
C PHE A 559 6.03 -20.60 -6.67
N PHE A 560 5.68 -19.40 -7.13
CA PHE A 560 4.97 -19.17 -8.39
C PHE A 560 5.72 -19.78 -9.59
N VAL A 561 7.03 -19.54 -9.70
CA VAL A 561 7.86 -20.16 -10.74
C VAL A 561 7.88 -21.68 -10.58
N LEU A 562 8.09 -22.20 -9.37
CA LEU A 562 8.17 -23.64 -9.13
C LEU A 562 6.87 -24.37 -9.47
N LEU A 563 5.70 -23.80 -9.15
CA LEU A 563 4.41 -24.35 -9.56
C LEU A 563 4.24 -24.36 -11.07
N HIS A 564 4.67 -23.28 -11.74
CA HIS A 564 4.66 -23.20 -13.19
C HIS A 564 5.53 -24.31 -13.82
N LEU A 565 6.77 -24.46 -13.34
CA LEU A 565 7.71 -25.47 -13.81
C LEU A 565 7.24 -26.90 -13.51
N LYS A 566 6.67 -27.17 -12.33
CA LYS A 566 6.12 -28.49 -11.97
C LYS A 566 4.97 -28.89 -12.91
N LYS A 567 4.18 -27.93 -13.37
CA LYS A 567 3.08 -28.16 -14.33
C LYS A 567 3.59 -28.35 -15.77
N LYS A 568 4.63 -27.61 -16.15
CA LYS A 568 5.20 -27.59 -17.52
C LYS A 568 6.14 -28.77 -17.80
N LEU A 569 7.01 -29.10 -16.85
CA LEU A 569 8.11 -30.05 -17.05
C LEU A 569 7.77 -31.46 -16.55
N PRO A 570 8.33 -32.52 -17.18
CA PRO A 570 8.32 -33.86 -16.59
C PRO A 570 9.04 -33.87 -15.24
N LEU A 571 8.56 -34.71 -14.31
CA LEU A 571 9.01 -34.70 -12.92
C LEU A 571 10.54 -34.85 -12.74
N ALA A 572 11.18 -35.71 -13.53
CA ALA A 572 12.64 -35.85 -13.51
C ALA A 572 13.39 -34.60 -14.03
N SER A 573 12.84 -33.90 -15.03
CA SER A 573 13.42 -32.65 -15.52
C SER A 573 13.23 -31.51 -14.52
N PHE A 574 12.07 -31.47 -13.87
CA PHE A 574 11.80 -30.55 -12.77
C PHE A 574 12.79 -30.74 -11.61
N PHE A 575 13.01 -31.98 -11.16
CA PHE A 575 13.99 -32.29 -10.12
C PHE A 575 15.42 -31.91 -10.50
N ARG A 576 15.83 -32.17 -11.75
CA ARG A 576 17.14 -31.72 -12.26
C ARG A 576 17.31 -30.20 -12.17
N VAL A 577 16.27 -29.43 -12.50
CA VAL A 577 16.31 -27.96 -12.47
C VAL A 577 16.39 -27.43 -11.04
N ILE A 578 15.65 -28.02 -10.10
CA ILE A 578 15.63 -27.53 -8.71
C ILE A 578 16.83 -28.00 -7.89
N ASN A 579 17.40 -29.20 -8.14
CA ASN A 579 18.49 -29.75 -7.32
C ASN A 579 19.78 -28.92 -7.39
N THR A 580 20.00 -28.18 -8.47
CA THR A 580 21.12 -27.23 -8.57
C THR A 580 20.88 -25.94 -7.75
N ARG A 581 19.68 -25.75 -7.20
CA ARG A 581 19.17 -24.52 -6.57
C ARG A 581 18.61 -24.82 -5.16
N PRO A 582 19.44 -24.80 -4.11
CA PRO A 582 19.06 -25.26 -2.77
C PRO A 582 17.81 -24.58 -2.17
N VAL A 583 17.56 -23.31 -2.51
CA VAL A 583 16.37 -22.59 -2.05
C VAL A 583 15.10 -23.16 -2.68
N ALA A 584 15.15 -23.49 -3.99
CA ALA A 584 14.04 -24.12 -4.69
C ALA A 584 13.74 -25.51 -4.14
N THR A 585 14.77 -26.34 -3.94
CA THR A 585 14.63 -27.66 -3.32
C THR A 585 14.01 -27.57 -1.93
N ALA A 586 14.53 -26.69 -1.06
CA ALA A 586 14.02 -26.54 0.31
C ALA A 586 12.56 -26.07 0.35
N LEU A 587 12.14 -25.23 -0.61
CA LEU A 587 10.77 -24.75 -0.69
C LEU A 587 9.81 -25.87 -1.13
N ILE A 588 10.20 -26.67 -2.14
CA ILE A 588 9.44 -27.86 -2.55
C ILE A 588 9.34 -28.86 -1.39
N GLU A 589 10.45 -29.12 -0.70
CA GLU A 589 10.45 -29.99 0.47
C GLU A 589 9.50 -29.51 1.56
N SER A 590 9.55 -28.21 1.89
CA SER A 590 8.68 -27.63 2.90
C SER A 590 7.20 -27.72 2.49
N SER A 591 6.88 -27.54 1.21
CA SER A 591 5.50 -27.63 0.72
C SER A 591 4.96 -29.06 0.74
N ALA A 592 5.79 -30.05 0.39
CA ALA A 592 5.37 -31.44 0.25
C ALA A 592 5.32 -32.21 1.59
N GLN A 593 5.91 -31.68 2.66
CA GLN A 593 5.99 -32.34 3.96
C GLN A 593 4.64 -32.70 4.59
N ALA A 594 3.58 -31.93 4.32
CA ALA A 594 2.24 -32.20 4.84
C ALA A 594 1.35 -32.95 3.82
N ASP A 595 1.49 -32.62 2.54
CA ASP A 595 0.47 -32.91 1.53
C ASP A 595 0.88 -33.99 0.51
N ASP A 596 2.18 -34.25 0.31
CA ASP A 596 2.67 -35.10 -0.81
C ASP A 596 3.96 -35.87 -0.44
N SER A 597 3.81 -36.96 0.31
CA SER A 597 4.95 -37.78 0.75
C SER A 597 5.58 -38.61 -0.36
N GLU A 598 4.86 -38.92 -1.43
CA GLU A 598 5.40 -39.65 -2.60
C GLU A 598 6.35 -38.77 -3.40
N LEU A 599 6.01 -37.49 -3.61
CA LEU A 599 6.91 -36.53 -4.25
C LEU A 599 8.25 -36.41 -3.51
N LEU A 600 8.24 -36.43 -2.18
CA LEU A 600 9.46 -36.39 -1.37
C LEU A 600 10.29 -37.67 -1.49
N LYS A 601 9.65 -38.84 -1.59
CA LYS A 601 10.36 -40.11 -1.83
C LYS A 601 11.07 -40.08 -3.17
N ASP A 602 10.38 -39.63 -4.23
CA ASP A 602 10.96 -39.53 -5.57
C ASP A 602 12.11 -38.51 -5.61
N LEU A 603 11.93 -37.35 -4.96
CA LEU A 603 12.97 -36.32 -4.86
C LEU A 603 14.24 -36.85 -4.17
N TYR A 604 14.09 -37.44 -2.97
CA TYR A 604 15.23 -37.96 -2.23
C TYR A 604 15.87 -39.17 -2.89
N TYR A 605 15.10 -39.98 -3.61
CA TYR A 605 15.62 -41.09 -4.39
C TYR A 605 16.47 -40.60 -5.57
N GLN A 606 15.99 -39.60 -6.33
CA GLN A 606 16.75 -39.07 -7.46
C GLN A 606 18.02 -38.32 -7.04
N ASP A 607 18.03 -37.71 -5.86
CA ASP A 607 19.17 -36.96 -5.32
C ASP A 607 20.11 -37.81 -4.42
N ASP A 608 19.89 -39.13 -4.34
CA ASP A 608 20.61 -40.10 -3.48
C ASP A 608 20.63 -39.73 -1.97
N ARG A 609 19.61 -39.02 -1.50
CA ARG A 609 19.44 -38.57 -0.10
C ARG A 609 18.76 -39.63 0.76
N ARG A 610 19.46 -40.75 0.95
CA ARG A 610 18.94 -41.95 1.65
C ARG A 610 18.50 -41.70 3.10
N LEU A 611 19.22 -40.84 3.83
CA LEU A 611 18.89 -40.52 5.22
C LEU A 611 17.56 -39.74 5.33
N ASP A 612 17.35 -38.78 4.43
CA ASP A 612 16.10 -38.01 4.39
C ASP A 612 14.92 -38.89 3.97
N GLY A 613 15.14 -39.80 3.01
CA GLY A 613 14.17 -40.85 2.67
C GLY A 613 13.83 -41.76 3.85
N ALA A 614 14.81 -42.14 4.67
CA ALA A 614 14.58 -42.98 5.86
C ALA A 614 13.78 -42.23 6.94
N ASN A 615 14.05 -40.94 7.11
CA ASN A 615 13.30 -40.08 8.04
C ASN A 615 11.82 -39.97 7.66
N LEU A 616 11.46 -40.03 6.37
CA LEU A 616 10.06 -40.10 5.95
C LEU A 616 9.39 -41.38 6.47
N PHE A 617 10.04 -42.54 6.33
CA PHE A 617 9.52 -43.80 6.85
C PHE A 617 9.41 -43.81 8.38
N VAL A 618 10.32 -43.15 9.11
CA VAL A 618 10.20 -42.97 10.56
C VAL A 618 8.99 -42.11 10.93
N ARG A 619 8.75 -41.01 10.21
CA ARG A 619 7.54 -40.17 10.41
C ARG A 619 6.26 -40.96 10.10
N GLU A 620 6.27 -41.79 9.06
CA GLU A 620 5.15 -42.69 8.76
C GLU A 620 4.94 -43.73 9.87
N ALA A 621 6.02 -44.25 10.47
CA ALA A 621 5.96 -45.20 11.58
C ALA A 621 5.31 -44.62 12.84
N LEU A 622 5.61 -43.36 13.18
CA LEU A 622 5.03 -42.66 14.34
C LEU A 622 3.54 -42.37 14.18
N LYS A 623 3.02 -42.36 12.95
CA LYS A 623 1.59 -42.17 12.65
C LYS A 623 0.79 -43.48 12.62
N GLN A 624 1.44 -44.64 12.74
CA GLN A 624 0.73 -45.92 12.69
C GLN A 624 -0.04 -46.18 13.99
N PRO A 625 -1.29 -46.68 13.93
CA PRO A 625 -2.08 -46.99 15.11
C PRO A 625 -1.63 -48.27 15.82
N GLU A 626 -0.92 -49.16 15.10
CA GLU A 626 -0.50 -50.47 15.60
C GLU A 626 1.04 -50.54 15.72
N SER A 627 1.53 -51.13 16.82
CA SER A 627 2.96 -51.36 17.07
C SER A 627 3.64 -52.15 15.96
N ARG A 628 2.93 -53.16 15.41
CA ARG A 628 3.42 -54.00 14.32
C ARG A 628 3.63 -53.22 13.03
N SER A 629 2.63 -52.44 12.62
CA SER A 629 2.70 -51.58 11.44
C SER A 629 3.78 -50.51 11.58
N SER A 630 3.96 -49.97 12.79
CA SER A 630 5.07 -49.05 13.12
C SER A 630 6.44 -49.73 12.96
N ALA A 631 6.59 -50.94 13.49
CA ALA A 631 7.83 -51.72 13.39
C ALA A 631 8.20 -52.10 11.94
N ASP A 632 7.22 -52.37 11.08
CA ASP A 632 7.43 -52.65 9.66
C ASP A 632 7.97 -51.42 8.92
N LYS A 633 7.43 -50.22 9.20
CA LYS A 633 7.92 -48.95 8.64
C LYS A 633 9.34 -48.61 9.10
N LEU A 634 9.67 -48.85 10.37
CA LEU A 634 11.05 -48.70 10.87
C LEU A 634 12.02 -49.67 10.20
N THR A 635 11.56 -50.87 9.83
CA THR A 635 12.37 -51.86 9.10
C THR A 635 12.63 -51.42 7.66
N LEU A 636 11.66 -50.80 6.99
CA LEU A 636 11.85 -50.17 5.68
C LEU A 636 12.86 -49.01 5.74
N ALA A 637 12.76 -48.17 6.77
CA ALA A 637 13.72 -47.10 7.02
C ALA A 637 15.14 -47.65 7.19
N ALA A 638 15.31 -48.71 8.00
CA ALA A 638 16.60 -49.36 8.21
C ALA A 638 17.17 -49.96 6.92
N LYS A 639 16.33 -50.59 6.08
CA LYS A 639 16.76 -51.15 4.79
C LYS A 639 17.29 -50.10 3.83
N LEU A 640 16.73 -48.89 3.82
CA LEU A 640 17.17 -47.81 2.93
C LEU A 640 18.59 -47.31 3.26
N ILE A 641 19.01 -47.44 4.53
CA ILE A 641 20.30 -46.95 5.03
C ILE A 641 21.26 -48.07 5.44
N SER A 642 20.99 -49.32 5.07
CA SER A 642 21.80 -50.48 5.47
C SER A 642 23.21 -50.46 4.89
N ASP A 643 23.36 -49.86 3.71
CA ASP A 643 24.57 -49.99 2.90
C ASP A 643 25.61 -48.88 3.17
N SER A 644 25.28 -47.89 4.02
CA SER A 644 26.18 -46.79 4.36
C SER A 644 26.81 -46.98 5.74
N LYS A 645 28.14 -46.79 5.80
CA LYS A 645 28.89 -46.82 7.07
C LYS A 645 28.60 -45.59 7.93
N GLU A 646 28.23 -44.47 7.33
CA GLU A 646 27.93 -43.22 8.03
C GLU A 646 26.63 -43.33 8.83
N THR A 647 25.66 -44.11 8.34
CA THR A 647 24.35 -44.32 8.96
C THR A 647 24.31 -45.52 9.91
N SER A 648 25.47 -46.00 10.37
CA SER A 648 25.55 -47.20 11.21
C SER A 648 24.88 -47.03 12.57
N PHE A 649 24.85 -45.79 13.10
CA PHE A 649 24.18 -45.49 14.36
C PHE A 649 22.66 -45.52 14.19
N GLU A 650 22.14 -44.81 13.20
CA GLU A 650 20.73 -44.71 12.87
C GLU A 650 20.15 -46.08 12.53
N HIS A 651 20.86 -46.87 11.72
CA HIS A 651 20.49 -48.24 11.42
C HIS A 651 20.33 -49.09 12.70
N LYS A 652 21.28 -48.98 13.64
CA LYS A 652 21.19 -49.69 14.93
C LYS A 652 20.04 -49.18 15.79
N ALA A 653 19.83 -47.86 15.84
CA ALA A 653 18.77 -47.24 16.62
C ALA A 653 17.37 -47.65 16.12
N LEU A 654 17.15 -47.73 14.80
CA LEU A 654 15.90 -48.19 14.20
C LEU A 654 15.60 -49.66 14.56
N LEU A 655 16.62 -50.52 14.55
CA LEU A 655 16.49 -51.91 14.97
C LEU A 655 16.22 -52.05 16.48
N GLU A 656 16.87 -51.25 17.32
CA GLU A 656 16.60 -51.21 18.76
C GLU A 656 15.17 -50.74 19.05
N ALA A 657 14.69 -49.71 18.36
CA ALA A 657 13.32 -49.22 18.50
C ALA A 657 12.28 -50.28 18.09
N SER A 658 12.49 -50.97 16.96
CA SER A 658 11.65 -52.10 16.53
C SER A 658 11.66 -53.25 17.55
N THR A 659 12.82 -53.51 18.18
CA THR A 659 12.96 -54.54 19.22
C THR A 659 12.24 -54.16 20.51
N LEU A 660 12.32 -52.89 20.94
CA LEU A 660 11.64 -52.39 22.13
C LEU A 660 10.12 -52.49 22.00
N LEU A 661 9.54 -52.05 20.88
CA LEU A 661 8.10 -52.15 20.64
C LEU A 661 7.60 -53.59 20.72
N LYS A 662 8.34 -54.56 20.16
CA LYS A 662 8.02 -55.99 20.25
C LYS A 662 8.07 -56.51 21.70
N MET A 663 9.03 -56.05 22.50
CA MET A 663 9.13 -56.44 23.91
C MET A 663 8.00 -55.84 24.76
N GLN A 664 7.63 -54.57 24.50
CA GLN A 664 6.54 -53.90 25.20
C GLN A 664 5.18 -54.49 24.87
N GLU A 665 4.92 -54.82 23.61
CA GLU A 665 3.69 -55.52 23.21
C GLU A 665 3.54 -56.87 23.92
N ALA A 666 4.65 -57.58 24.12
CA ALA A 666 4.66 -58.79 24.94
C ALA A 666 4.39 -58.51 26.42
N PHE A 667 4.83 -57.36 26.96
CA PHE A 667 4.52 -56.96 28.33
C PHE A 667 3.06 -56.56 28.49
N ASP A 668 2.48 -55.79 27.57
CA ASP A 668 1.06 -55.39 27.60
C ASP A 668 0.12 -56.60 27.57
N ARG A 669 0.53 -57.68 26.88
CA ARG A 669 -0.21 -58.94 26.87
C ARG A 669 -0.08 -59.71 28.19
N ASP A 670 1.12 -59.71 28.78
CA ASP A 670 1.48 -60.55 29.91
C ASP A 670 1.27 -59.85 31.28
N LEU A 671 1.02 -58.54 31.31
CA LEU A 671 0.88 -57.67 32.48
C LEU A 671 -0.37 -56.79 32.37
N THR A 672 -0.80 -56.22 33.49
CA THR A 672 -1.98 -55.35 33.57
C THR A 672 -1.69 -53.87 33.30
N GLU A 673 -0.43 -53.51 33.09
CA GLU A 673 0.00 -52.13 32.86
C GLU A 673 0.36 -51.93 31.38
N GLU A 674 0.22 -50.70 30.88
CA GLU A 674 0.57 -50.34 29.50
C GLU A 674 2.05 -49.92 29.39
N PHE A 675 2.74 -50.49 28.41
CA PHE A 675 4.17 -50.33 28.14
C PHE A 675 4.47 -49.86 26.73
N VAL A 676 3.63 -50.16 25.73
CA VAL A 676 3.90 -49.79 24.33
C VAL A 676 4.03 -48.27 24.19
N GLY A 677 5.14 -47.83 23.58
CA GLY A 677 5.44 -46.41 23.34
C GLY A 677 6.29 -45.76 24.42
N LEU A 678 6.53 -46.43 25.56
CA LEU A 678 7.47 -45.94 26.57
C LEU A 678 8.92 -46.00 26.07
N SER A 679 9.79 -45.14 26.58
CA SER A 679 11.24 -45.30 26.38
C SER A 679 11.76 -46.53 27.13
N VAL A 680 13.00 -46.96 26.82
CA VAL A 680 13.70 -48.02 27.58
C VAL A 680 13.72 -47.70 29.08
N ASN A 681 13.95 -46.44 29.44
CA ASN A 681 14.07 -46.01 30.84
C ASN A 681 12.72 -46.01 31.56
N GLU A 682 11.66 -45.55 30.90
CA GLU A 682 10.30 -45.57 31.46
C GLU A 682 9.78 -47.00 31.59
N THR A 683 10.08 -47.86 30.61
CA THR A 683 9.79 -49.30 30.68
C THR A 683 10.47 -49.92 31.90
N LEU A 684 11.74 -49.60 32.14
CA LEU A 684 12.48 -50.05 33.34
C LEU A 684 11.86 -49.51 34.63
N PHE A 685 11.49 -48.23 34.66
CA PHE A 685 10.86 -47.61 35.83
C PHE A 685 9.55 -48.30 36.19
N GLN A 686 8.68 -48.48 35.20
CA GLN A 686 7.37 -49.08 35.33
C GLN A 686 7.47 -50.54 35.79
N LEU A 687 8.36 -51.34 35.17
CA LEU A 687 8.63 -52.72 35.57
C LEU A 687 9.17 -52.83 37.01
N ILE A 688 10.06 -51.94 37.44
CA ILE A 688 10.60 -51.95 38.81
C ILE A 688 9.53 -51.52 39.82
N LYS A 689 8.72 -50.50 39.48
CA LYS A 689 7.62 -50.03 40.32
C LYS A 689 6.56 -51.12 40.53
N GLY A 690 6.26 -51.90 39.49
CA GLY A 690 5.36 -53.06 39.56
C GLY A 690 5.98 -54.32 40.21
N GLY A 691 7.24 -54.26 40.66
CA GLY A 691 7.92 -55.39 41.32
C GLY A 691 8.48 -56.46 40.36
N TYR A 692 8.42 -56.25 39.04
CA TYR A 692 8.87 -57.20 38.02
C TYR A 692 10.39 -57.13 37.76
N THR A 693 11.19 -57.29 38.83
CA THR A 693 12.65 -57.08 38.82
C THR A 693 13.41 -57.96 37.82
N ASN A 694 12.97 -59.19 37.55
CA ASN A 694 13.60 -60.07 36.56
C ASN A 694 13.37 -59.60 35.12
N ARG A 695 12.18 -59.07 34.81
CA ARG A 695 11.88 -58.50 33.48
C ARG A 695 12.63 -57.19 33.28
N ALA A 696 12.75 -56.36 34.32
CA ALA A 696 13.57 -55.15 34.28
C ALA A 696 15.06 -55.46 34.02
N LYS A 697 15.63 -56.51 34.64
CA LYS A 697 17.00 -56.96 34.33
C LYS A 697 17.18 -57.42 32.89
N LYS A 698 16.17 -58.09 32.31
CA LYS A 698 16.19 -58.51 30.89
C LYS A 698 16.22 -57.29 29.94
N VAL A 699 15.39 -56.28 30.20
CA VAL A 699 15.41 -55.02 29.45
C VAL A 699 16.76 -54.31 29.61
N GLN A 700 17.30 -54.26 30.82
CA GLN A 700 18.62 -53.69 31.08
C GLN A 700 19.73 -54.35 30.25
N SER A 701 19.74 -55.69 30.17
CA SER A 701 20.75 -56.44 29.41
C SER A 701 20.59 -56.29 27.91
N GLU A 702 19.35 -56.34 27.40
CA GLU A 702 19.06 -56.28 25.96
C GLU A 702 19.50 -54.94 25.37
N PHE A 703 19.14 -53.84 26.03
CA PHE A 703 19.45 -52.48 25.58
C PHE A 703 20.77 -51.93 26.14
N LYS A 704 21.56 -52.77 26.82
CA LYS A 704 22.88 -52.41 27.41
C LYS A 704 22.84 -51.12 28.23
N VAL A 705 21.82 -50.97 29.08
CA VAL A 705 21.60 -49.74 29.86
C VAL A 705 22.73 -49.55 30.89
N PRO A 706 23.41 -48.38 30.92
CA PRO A 706 24.50 -48.12 31.85
C PRO A 706 24.09 -48.32 33.31
N GLU A 707 25.00 -48.91 34.10
CA GLU A 707 24.73 -49.25 35.50
C GLU A 707 24.31 -48.04 36.33
N LYS A 708 24.99 -46.89 36.16
CA LYS A 708 24.63 -45.64 36.84
C LYS A 708 23.19 -45.19 36.56
N ILE A 709 22.72 -45.32 35.32
CA ILE A 709 21.35 -44.95 34.91
C ILE A 709 20.34 -45.91 35.52
N PHE A 710 20.61 -47.22 35.45
CA PHE A 710 19.74 -48.23 36.04
C PHE A 710 19.55 -48.02 37.54
N TRP A 711 20.62 -47.68 38.28
CA TRP A 711 20.54 -47.40 39.72
C TRP A 711 19.71 -46.16 40.05
N TRP A 712 19.77 -45.10 39.23
CA TRP A 712 18.91 -43.93 39.37
C TRP A 712 17.43 -44.26 39.13
N ILE A 713 17.14 -44.99 38.05
CA ILE A 713 15.77 -45.42 37.73
C ILE A 713 15.22 -46.29 38.84
N ARG A 714 16.03 -47.25 39.32
CA ARG A 714 15.66 -48.15 40.42
C ARG A 714 15.36 -47.40 41.71
N LEU A 715 16.20 -46.44 42.10
CA LEU A 715 15.96 -45.61 43.29
C LEU A 715 14.63 -44.85 43.17
N ARG A 716 14.40 -44.16 42.05
CA ARG A 716 13.16 -43.40 41.82
C ARG A 716 11.93 -44.29 41.83
N ALA A 717 12.01 -45.46 41.19
CA ALA A 717 10.90 -46.42 41.12
C ALA A 717 10.56 -47.00 42.50
N LEU A 718 11.57 -47.40 43.29
CA LEU A 718 11.37 -47.94 44.64
C LEU A 718 10.83 -46.89 45.63
N VAL A 719 11.29 -45.63 45.54
CA VAL A 719 10.75 -44.52 46.34
C VAL A 719 9.30 -44.23 45.93
N SER A 720 8.99 -44.22 44.64
CA SER A 720 7.62 -44.04 44.13
C SER A 720 6.68 -45.17 44.57
N ALA A 721 7.16 -46.42 44.57
CA ALA A 721 6.42 -47.60 45.05
C ALA A 721 6.32 -47.66 46.59
N ARG A 722 7.06 -46.80 47.32
CA ARG A 722 7.19 -46.81 48.79
C ARG A 722 7.66 -48.16 49.35
N THR A 723 8.43 -48.91 48.57
CA THR A 723 9.01 -50.20 48.98
C THR A 723 10.27 -49.96 49.83
N TRP A 724 10.07 -49.48 51.06
CA TRP A 724 11.15 -49.08 51.96
C TRP A 724 12.08 -50.23 52.35
N SER A 725 11.57 -51.46 52.39
CA SER A 725 12.35 -52.67 52.69
C SER A 725 13.46 -52.90 51.67
N GLU A 726 13.18 -52.75 50.38
CA GLU A 726 14.20 -52.88 49.33
C GLU A 726 15.23 -51.75 49.36
N LEU A 727 14.81 -50.52 49.70
CA LEU A 727 15.71 -49.38 49.89
C LEU A 727 16.62 -49.55 51.11
N GLU A 728 16.09 -50.13 52.20
CA GLU A 728 16.86 -50.49 53.39
C GLU A 728 17.86 -51.62 53.08
N ASP A 729 17.50 -52.60 52.26
CA ASP A 729 18.44 -53.63 51.81
C ASP A 729 19.55 -53.05 50.92
N LEU A 730 19.23 -52.07 50.07
CA LEU A 730 20.25 -51.34 49.30
C LEU A 730 21.22 -50.58 50.22
N SER A 731 20.76 -50.09 51.39
CA SER A 731 21.62 -49.46 52.40
C SER A 731 22.67 -50.40 52.98
N LYS A 732 22.53 -51.73 52.86
CA LYS A 732 23.54 -52.70 53.34
C LYS A 732 24.71 -52.85 52.36
N THR A 733 24.57 -52.39 51.12
CA THR A 733 25.64 -52.47 50.13
C THR A 733 26.74 -51.42 50.38
N ARG A 734 28.00 -51.75 50.07
CA ARG A 734 29.16 -50.91 50.42
C ARG A 734 29.34 -49.69 49.51
N LYS A 735 29.00 -49.82 48.23
CA LYS A 735 29.20 -48.77 47.21
C LYS A 735 27.93 -48.61 46.37
N SER A 736 27.65 -47.37 46.00
CA SER A 736 26.57 -46.99 45.08
C SER A 736 27.20 -46.28 43.88
N PRO A 737 26.94 -46.71 42.63
CA PRO A 737 27.43 -46.03 41.42
C PRO A 737 26.93 -44.58 41.28
N ILE A 738 25.88 -44.21 42.01
CA ILE A 738 25.28 -42.86 42.00
C ILE A 738 25.59 -42.07 43.28
N GLY A 739 26.40 -42.63 44.19
CA GLY A 739 26.58 -42.08 45.53
C GLY A 739 25.40 -42.37 46.46
N TRP A 740 25.50 -41.93 47.71
CA TRP A 740 24.48 -42.16 48.74
C TRP A 740 23.61 -40.94 49.02
N GLU A 741 24.07 -39.74 48.64
CA GLU A 741 23.32 -38.50 48.82
C GLU A 741 21.98 -38.51 48.07
N PRO A 742 21.87 -39.00 46.81
CA PRO A 742 20.58 -39.14 46.16
C PRO A 742 19.55 -39.98 46.93
N PHE A 743 20.02 -41.04 47.60
CA PHE A 743 19.16 -41.90 48.42
C PHE A 743 18.64 -41.13 49.62
N PHE A 744 19.51 -40.38 50.31
CA PHE A 744 19.10 -39.51 51.41
C PHE A 744 18.03 -38.50 50.97
N SER A 745 18.31 -37.71 49.92
CA SER A 745 17.44 -36.61 49.49
C SER A 745 16.08 -37.10 49.02
N LEU A 746 16.03 -38.16 48.20
CA LEU A 746 14.76 -38.69 47.68
C LEU A 746 13.93 -39.38 48.76
N ILE A 747 14.54 -40.19 49.63
CA ILE A 747 13.81 -40.86 50.72
C ILE A 747 13.26 -39.84 51.73
N LEU A 748 14.04 -38.80 52.04
CA LEU A 748 13.61 -37.72 52.93
C LEU A 748 12.43 -36.93 52.33
N SER A 749 12.51 -36.55 51.06
CA SER A 749 11.43 -35.86 50.34
C SER A 749 10.13 -36.69 50.29
N ALA A 750 10.24 -38.01 50.26
CA ALA A 750 9.11 -38.93 50.30
C ALA A 750 8.56 -39.20 51.71
N GLY A 751 9.07 -38.50 52.73
CA GLY A 751 8.51 -38.47 54.08
C GLY A 751 9.02 -39.54 55.04
N ASN A 752 10.12 -40.22 54.74
CA ASN A 752 10.72 -41.23 55.63
C ASN A 752 12.07 -40.77 56.20
N PRO A 753 12.08 -39.85 57.20
CA PRO A 753 13.31 -39.32 57.78
C PRO A 753 14.12 -40.38 58.53
N LYS A 754 13.45 -41.42 59.05
CA LYS A 754 14.12 -42.53 59.75
C LYS A 754 14.99 -43.34 58.80
N LEU A 755 14.47 -43.74 57.64
CA LEU A 755 15.25 -44.46 56.64
C LEU A 755 16.31 -43.56 56.00
N ALA A 756 15.98 -42.30 55.68
CA ALA A 756 16.94 -41.34 55.14
C ALA A 756 18.17 -41.17 56.05
N SER A 757 17.96 -41.15 57.37
CA SER A 757 19.03 -41.01 58.36
C SER A 757 20.09 -42.12 58.33
N THR A 758 19.74 -43.31 57.81
CA THR A 758 20.68 -44.45 57.67
C THR A 758 21.75 -44.19 56.60
N PHE A 759 21.48 -43.28 55.65
CA PHE A 759 22.38 -42.92 54.58
C PHE A 759 23.32 -41.76 54.95
N VAL A 760 23.01 -40.96 55.98
CA VAL A 760 23.83 -39.79 56.37
C VAL A 760 25.30 -40.15 56.69
N PRO A 761 25.60 -41.20 57.49
CA PRO A 761 27.00 -41.61 57.72
C PRO A 761 27.71 -42.10 56.46
N LYS A 762 26.95 -42.56 55.46
CA LYS A 762 27.49 -43.05 54.18
C LYS A 762 27.75 -41.92 53.18
N CYS A 763 27.12 -40.76 53.38
CA CYS A 763 27.36 -39.52 52.64
C CYS A 763 28.50 -38.69 53.25
N ALA A 764 28.78 -38.87 54.55
CA ALA A 764 29.80 -38.13 55.30
C ALA A 764 31.23 -38.17 54.71
N PRO A 765 31.72 -39.27 54.12
CA PRO A 765 33.05 -39.30 53.50
C PRO A 765 33.09 -38.40 52.25
N GLY A 766 33.56 -37.17 52.39
CA GLY A 766 33.72 -36.19 51.29
C GLY A 766 32.81 -34.96 51.34
N MET A 767 32.01 -34.80 52.40
CA MET A 767 31.04 -33.70 52.57
C MET A 767 31.49 -32.70 53.64
N GLN A 768 31.12 -31.42 53.51
CA GLN A 768 31.50 -30.41 54.51
C GLN A 768 30.74 -30.63 55.83
N PRO A 769 31.36 -30.35 56.98
CA PRO A 769 30.73 -30.50 58.29
C PRO A 769 29.35 -29.84 58.42
N ALA A 770 29.19 -28.63 57.89
CA ALA A 770 27.93 -27.89 57.91
C ALA A 770 26.79 -28.62 57.15
N GLU A 771 27.11 -29.33 56.08
CA GLU A 771 26.14 -30.06 55.27
C GLU A 771 25.67 -31.34 55.99
N ILE A 772 26.59 -32.04 56.68
CA ILE A 772 26.25 -33.22 57.50
C ILE A 772 25.36 -32.81 58.68
N ILE A 773 25.66 -31.68 59.32
CA ILE A 773 24.83 -31.10 60.40
C ILE A 773 23.43 -30.78 59.86
N SER A 774 23.34 -30.13 58.69
CA SER A 774 22.08 -29.84 58.03
C SER A 774 21.28 -31.11 57.68
N MET A 775 21.95 -32.18 57.24
CA MET A 775 21.29 -33.46 56.94
C MET A 775 20.67 -34.10 58.19
N TRP A 776 21.38 -34.09 59.32
CA TRP A 776 20.83 -34.59 60.59
C TRP A 776 19.67 -33.73 61.10
N GLU A 777 19.73 -32.41 60.95
CA GLU A 777 18.62 -31.49 61.28
C GLU A 777 17.38 -31.75 60.42
N LYS A 778 17.56 -31.93 59.10
CA LYS A 778 16.47 -32.24 58.17
C LYS A 778 15.81 -33.60 58.47
N CYS A 779 16.55 -34.55 59.03
CA CYS A 779 16.02 -35.81 59.56
C CYS A 779 15.33 -35.67 60.93
N GLY A 780 15.31 -34.47 61.53
CA GLY A 780 14.78 -34.23 62.88
C GLY A 780 15.68 -34.75 64.01
N MET A 781 16.92 -35.14 63.72
CA MET A 781 17.86 -35.74 64.69
C MET A 781 18.80 -34.67 65.28
N ARG A 782 18.25 -33.77 66.10
CA ARG A 782 18.95 -32.59 66.65
C ARG A 782 20.15 -32.93 67.54
N ILE A 783 20.07 -34.02 68.30
CA ILE A 783 21.19 -34.49 69.14
C ILE A 783 22.39 -34.88 68.27
N LYS A 784 22.16 -35.65 67.20
CA LYS A 784 23.21 -36.04 66.26
C LYS A 784 23.79 -34.86 65.48
N ALA A 785 22.96 -33.87 65.15
CA ALA A 785 23.41 -32.61 64.56
C ALA A 785 24.34 -31.84 65.52
N ALA A 786 24.01 -31.80 66.82
CA ALA A 786 24.82 -31.16 67.84
C ALA A 786 26.13 -31.92 68.16
N GLU A 787 26.11 -33.25 68.13
CA GLU A 787 27.32 -34.09 68.22
C GLU A 787 28.29 -33.81 67.07
N GLU A 788 27.75 -33.63 65.85
CA GLU A 788 28.57 -33.31 64.68
C GLU A 788 29.11 -31.87 64.77
N ALA A 789 28.29 -30.89 65.15
CA ALA A 789 28.74 -29.51 65.39
C ALA A 789 29.82 -29.41 66.49
N PHE A 790 29.72 -30.25 67.53
CA PHE A 790 30.71 -30.34 68.59
C PHE A 790 32.07 -30.86 68.10
N LYS A 791 32.10 -31.89 67.24
CA LYS A 791 33.35 -32.39 66.65
C LYS A 791 34.12 -31.30 65.89
N HIS A 792 33.40 -30.35 65.30
CA HIS A 792 33.96 -29.28 64.48
C HIS A 792 34.04 -27.91 65.18
N LYS A 793 33.75 -27.86 66.49
CA LYS A 793 33.90 -26.66 67.35
C LYS A 793 33.01 -25.47 66.96
N ASP A 794 31.85 -25.73 66.34
CA ASP A 794 30.89 -24.70 65.93
C ASP A 794 29.91 -24.36 67.07
N VAL A 795 30.27 -23.39 67.90
CA VAL A 795 29.49 -22.97 69.08
C VAL A 795 28.17 -22.32 68.70
N GLU A 796 28.17 -21.55 67.61
CA GLU A 796 27.00 -20.81 67.15
C GLU A 796 25.89 -21.79 66.75
N THR A 797 26.25 -22.86 66.04
CA THR A 797 25.30 -23.91 65.67
C THR A 797 24.84 -24.74 66.87
N ILE A 798 25.70 -24.99 67.87
CA ILE A 798 25.31 -25.70 69.11
C ILE A 798 24.30 -24.87 69.93
N ASP A 799 24.54 -23.56 70.07
CA ASP A 799 23.61 -22.67 70.77
C ASP A 799 22.28 -22.51 70.00
N ARG A 800 22.32 -22.46 68.67
CA ARG A 800 21.13 -22.46 67.81
C ARG A 800 20.32 -23.75 67.96
N LEU A 801 20.97 -24.91 67.93
CA LEU A 801 20.34 -26.22 68.10
C LEU A 801 19.75 -26.39 69.51
N ARG A 802 20.43 -25.87 70.53
CA ARG A 802 19.93 -25.83 71.92
C ARG A 802 18.69 -24.96 72.03
N ALA A 803 18.69 -23.77 71.44
CA ALA A 803 17.52 -22.88 71.43
C ALA A 803 16.34 -23.53 70.69
N ALA A 804 16.60 -24.19 69.56
CA ALA A 804 15.58 -24.90 68.77
C ALA A 804 15.03 -26.17 69.47
N ALA A 805 15.78 -26.79 70.38
CA ALA A 805 15.33 -27.93 71.19
C ALA A 805 14.37 -27.54 72.34
N GLY A 806 14.22 -26.24 72.63
CA GLY A 806 13.35 -25.71 73.68
C GLY A 806 14.01 -25.75 75.06
N VAL A 807 14.04 -24.60 75.73
CA VAL A 807 14.71 -24.45 77.03
C VAL A 807 14.07 -25.37 78.08
N GLY A 808 14.87 -26.27 78.65
CA GLY A 808 14.45 -27.19 79.72
C GLY A 808 14.11 -28.62 79.26
N THR A 809 14.12 -28.91 77.95
CA THR A 809 13.92 -30.28 77.44
C THR A 809 15.14 -31.16 77.69
N VAL A 810 14.94 -32.49 77.69
CA VAL A 810 16.04 -33.46 77.83
C VAL A 810 17.06 -33.28 76.70
N GLU A 811 16.59 -33.04 75.47
CA GLU A 811 17.43 -32.74 74.31
C GLU A 811 18.29 -31.48 74.53
N ALA A 812 17.70 -30.39 75.03
CA ALA A 812 18.43 -29.15 75.27
C ALA A 812 19.51 -29.30 76.36
N ARG A 813 19.29 -30.15 77.37
CA ARG A 813 20.28 -30.45 78.42
C ARG A 813 21.47 -31.25 77.90
N GLU A 814 21.24 -32.16 76.96
CA GLU A 814 22.33 -32.92 76.30
C GLU A 814 23.17 -32.02 75.39
N ILE A 815 22.53 -31.13 74.63
CA ILE A 815 23.22 -30.15 73.78
C ILE A 815 23.99 -29.12 74.63
N GLU A 816 23.44 -28.69 75.77
CA GLU A 816 24.07 -27.74 76.69
C GLU A 816 25.37 -28.28 77.32
N LYS A 817 25.42 -29.58 77.63
CA LYS A 817 26.65 -30.24 78.11
C LYS A 817 27.79 -30.18 77.09
N LEU A 818 27.47 -30.23 75.80
CA LEU A 818 28.46 -30.11 74.72
C LEU A 818 28.98 -28.67 74.56
N GLY A 819 28.13 -27.64 74.79
CA GLY A 819 28.50 -26.22 74.62
C GLY A 819 29.32 -25.59 75.77
N ALA A 820 29.18 -26.08 77.01
CA ALA A 820 29.85 -25.50 78.19
C ALA A 820 31.40 -25.55 78.13
N GLY A 821 31.98 -26.41 77.28
CA GLY A 821 33.43 -26.53 77.13
C GLY A 821 34.10 -25.41 76.31
N LEU A 822 33.36 -24.72 75.41
CA LEU A 822 33.96 -23.70 74.52
C LEU A 822 33.83 -22.26 75.04
N LYS A 823 32.83 -21.95 75.87
CA LYS A 823 32.51 -20.57 76.32
C LYS A 823 33.53 -19.92 77.26
N ARG A 824 34.45 -20.67 77.87
CA ARG A 824 35.45 -20.14 78.82
C ARG A 824 36.66 -19.45 78.16
N ARG A 825 36.76 -19.41 76.82
CA ARG A 825 37.91 -18.82 76.07
C ARG A 825 37.58 -17.56 75.28
N VAL A 826 36.35 -17.06 75.30
CA VAL A 826 35.87 -15.99 74.39
C VAL A 826 35.59 -14.66 75.10
N GLU A 827 35.60 -14.61 76.43
CA GLU A 827 35.28 -13.40 77.23
C GLU A 827 36.41 -12.32 77.28
N GLU A 828 37.52 -12.46 76.53
CA GLU A 828 38.63 -11.49 76.53
C GLU A 828 38.65 -10.51 75.34
N VAL A 829 37.67 -10.51 74.42
CA VAL A 829 37.78 -9.75 73.14
C VAL A 829 36.63 -8.77 72.87
N LEU A 830 35.76 -8.47 73.83
CA LEU A 830 34.59 -7.59 73.60
C LEU A 830 34.68 -6.22 74.31
N GLU A 831 35.64 -5.41 73.89
CA GLU A 831 35.55 -3.93 73.94
C GLU A 831 36.03 -3.36 72.62
N LEU A 832 35.16 -3.29 71.61
CA LEU A 832 35.21 -2.30 70.53
C LEU A 832 33.99 -2.47 69.59
N VAL A 833 33.33 -1.35 69.34
CA VAL A 833 32.30 -1.10 68.30
C VAL A 833 30.85 -1.46 68.67
N ASN A 834 30.27 -0.56 69.48
CA ASN A 834 28.90 -0.09 69.27
C ASN A 834 28.71 0.44 67.85
N GLY A 835 27.55 0.20 67.23
CA GLY A 835 27.10 1.04 66.11
C GLY A 835 26.11 0.40 65.14
N THR A 836 24.92 0.05 65.62
CA THR A 836 23.60 0.23 64.96
C THR A 836 23.49 0.10 63.43
N ARG A 837 22.66 -0.85 62.98
CA ARG A 837 21.66 -0.59 61.92
C ARG A 837 20.48 -1.55 62.11
N ASN A 838 19.31 -0.98 62.38
CA ASN A 838 18.04 -1.68 62.35
C ASN A 838 17.17 -1.09 61.24
N ASP A 839 16.28 -1.96 60.75
CA ASP A 839 14.96 -1.70 60.19
C ASP A 839 14.78 -1.38 58.69
N ASN A 840 14.32 -2.43 57.99
CA ASN A 840 12.97 -2.55 57.42
C ASN A 840 12.46 -1.40 56.52
N PHE A 841 12.36 -1.69 55.22
CA PHE A 841 11.40 -1.04 54.33
C PHE A 841 10.27 -2.01 54.02
N ASN A 842 9.10 -1.77 54.62
CA ASN A 842 7.84 -2.24 54.09
C ASN A 842 6.86 -1.05 54.01
N ASP A 843 6.36 -0.85 52.80
CA ASP A 843 5.00 -0.50 52.44
C ASP A 843 4.55 0.99 52.27
N LYS A 844 3.66 1.15 51.27
CA LYS A 844 2.69 2.24 50.97
C LYS A 844 3.02 3.25 49.86
N GLN A 845 2.63 2.89 48.64
CA GLN A 845 2.20 3.82 47.59
C GLN A 845 0.99 4.65 48.07
N ARG A 846 1.11 5.98 48.03
CA ARG A 846 0.01 6.95 48.22
C ARG A 846 -0.15 7.80 46.96
N MET A 847 -1.40 8.14 46.65
CA MET A 847 -1.85 9.04 45.59
C MET A 847 -1.11 10.41 45.58
N PRO A 848 -0.95 11.09 44.43
CA PRO A 848 -0.21 12.34 44.36
C PRO A 848 -0.96 13.52 44.98
N SER A 849 -0.30 14.22 45.90
CA SER A 849 -0.62 15.57 46.34
C SER A 849 -0.52 16.57 45.17
N SER A 850 -1.41 17.55 45.17
CA SER A 850 -1.78 18.50 44.11
C SER A 850 -0.74 19.52 43.60
N ARG A 851 0.56 19.20 43.51
CA ARG A 851 1.55 20.13 42.92
C ARG A 851 2.83 19.44 42.38
N ALA A 852 2.67 18.40 41.56
CA ALA A 852 3.82 17.76 40.90
C ALA A 852 4.32 18.53 39.67
N ILE A 853 3.46 19.35 39.05
CA ILE A 853 3.74 20.10 37.83
C ILE A 853 3.35 21.57 37.97
N GLU A 854 3.94 22.41 37.14
CA GLU A 854 3.61 23.83 36.95
C GLU A 854 3.60 24.17 35.45
N ILE A 855 2.75 25.12 35.04
CA ILE A 855 2.67 25.56 33.63
C ILE A 855 3.33 26.93 33.53
N ARG A 856 4.22 27.11 32.54
CA ARG A 856 4.97 28.35 32.31
C ARG A 856 5.04 28.66 30.81
N GLU A 857 5.25 29.92 30.45
CA GLU A 857 5.59 30.29 29.07
C GLU A 857 7.00 29.83 28.70
N THR A 858 7.16 29.44 27.44
CA THR A 858 8.41 29.03 26.82
C THR A 858 8.76 30.02 25.71
N ALA A 859 10.04 30.14 25.36
CA ALA A 859 10.50 31.14 24.40
C ALA A 859 9.85 30.99 23.01
N ASN A 860 9.68 29.76 22.51
CA ASN A 860 9.33 29.49 21.11
C ASN A 860 8.20 28.46 20.92
N LYS A 861 7.58 27.95 22.01
CA LYS A 861 6.59 26.85 21.95
C LYS A 861 5.31 27.15 22.72
N GLY A 862 5.07 28.43 23.08
CA GLY A 862 3.90 28.81 23.88
C GLY A 862 4.00 28.32 25.32
N LEU A 863 2.94 27.74 25.87
CA LEU A 863 2.91 27.23 27.24
C LEU A 863 3.50 25.81 27.32
N GLY A 864 4.36 25.57 28.30
CA GLY A 864 4.96 24.26 28.60
C GLY A 864 4.67 23.79 30.03
N VAL A 865 4.77 22.48 30.25
CA VAL A 865 4.61 21.86 31.57
C VAL A 865 6.00 21.57 32.15
N PHE A 866 6.23 21.98 33.40
CA PHE A 866 7.51 21.82 34.11
C PHE A 866 7.31 21.02 35.41
N ALA A 867 8.35 20.29 35.81
CA ALA A 867 8.36 19.55 37.05
C ALA A 867 8.52 20.49 38.26
N ALA A 868 7.54 20.52 39.18
CA ALA A 868 7.61 21.38 40.37
C ALA A 868 8.50 20.82 41.50
N ARG A 869 8.93 19.56 41.34
CA ARG A 869 9.82 18.79 42.22
C ARG A 869 10.51 17.70 41.40
N ASP A 870 11.50 17.02 41.97
CA ASP A 870 12.11 15.86 41.33
C ASP A 870 11.07 14.73 41.17
N LEU A 871 10.96 14.20 39.95
CA LEU A 871 10.04 13.12 39.59
C LEU A 871 10.86 11.88 39.22
N PRO A 872 10.83 10.81 40.02
CA PRO A 872 11.56 9.60 39.70
C PRO A 872 10.98 8.88 38.48
N LYS A 873 11.79 8.08 37.78
CA LYS A 873 11.35 7.20 36.70
C LYS A 873 10.14 6.37 37.14
N GLY A 874 9.12 6.32 36.28
CA GLY A 874 7.84 5.64 36.53
C GLY A 874 6.81 6.48 37.29
N PHE A 875 7.12 7.70 37.72
CA PHE A 875 6.15 8.58 38.36
C PHE A 875 5.02 8.95 37.37
N LYS A 876 3.75 8.75 37.77
CA LYS A 876 2.58 9.15 36.96
C LYS A 876 2.36 10.66 37.08
N ILE A 877 2.67 11.38 36.01
CA ILE A 877 2.70 12.85 35.95
C ILE A 877 1.28 13.41 35.79
N ILE A 878 0.57 12.95 34.75
CA ILE A 878 -0.81 13.36 34.45
C ILE A 878 -1.61 12.12 34.10
N ILE A 879 -2.81 12.00 34.66
CA ILE A 879 -3.84 11.05 34.24
C ILE A 879 -5.05 11.89 33.87
N GLU A 880 -5.51 11.79 32.62
CA GLU A 880 -6.58 12.64 32.09
C GLU A 880 -7.51 11.84 31.16
N GLU A 881 -8.81 11.94 31.42
CA GLU A 881 -9.87 11.47 30.52
C GLU A 881 -10.06 12.47 29.37
N PRO A 882 -10.45 12.03 28.16
CA PRO A 882 -10.64 12.94 27.03
C PRO A 882 -11.80 13.90 27.31
N LEU A 883 -11.57 15.19 27.06
CA LEU A 883 -12.62 16.21 27.09
C LEU A 883 -13.65 15.98 25.98
N VAL A 884 -13.15 15.60 24.79
CA VAL A 884 -13.92 15.25 23.60
C VAL A 884 -13.25 14.05 22.95
N SER A 885 -14.03 13.10 22.46
CA SER A 885 -13.58 11.94 21.68
C SER A 885 -14.37 11.88 20.37
N VAL A 886 -13.67 11.79 19.25
CA VAL A 886 -14.26 11.82 17.90
C VAL A 886 -13.78 10.61 17.11
N PRO A 887 -14.66 9.87 16.40
CA PRO A 887 -14.24 8.74 15.57
C PRO A 887 -13.33 9.18 14.41
N VAL A 888 -12.35 8.34 14.09
CA VAL A 888 -11.44 8.55 12.94
C VAL A 888 -12.17 8.10 11.66
N PRO A 889 -12.17 8.91 10.58
CA PRO A 889 -12.69 8.50 9.28
C PRO A 889 -11.88 7.34 8.68
N GLU A 890 -12.42 6.69 7.64
CA GLU A 890 -11.74 5.60 6.96
C GLU A 890 -10.37 6.05 6.39
N MET A 891 -9.32 5.30 6.68
CA MET A 891 -7.96 5.62 6.23
C MET A 891 -7.73 5.09 4.81
N VAL A 892 -7.35 5.97 3.88
CA VAL A 892 -6.94 5.57 2.53
C VAL A 892 -5.43 5.29 2.53
N PRO A 893 -4.97 4.08 2.16
CA PRO A 893 -3.54 3.77 2.09
C PRO A 893 -2.77 4.78 1.22
N GLY A 894 -1.70 5.36 1.76
CA GLY A 894 -0.87 6.35 1.07
C GLY A 894 -1.39 7.80 1.11
N GLN A 895 -2.67 8.04 1.45
CA GLN A 895 -3.26 9.38 1.54
C GLN A 895 -3.65 9.77 2.99
N GLY A 896 -3.93 8.82 3.88
CA GLY A 896 -4.44 9.08 5.22
C GLY A 896 -5.95 9.35 5.22
N PHE A 897 -6.45 10.12 6.21
CA PHE A 897 -7.84 10.59 6.25
C PHE A 897 -7.88 12.12 6.19
N LYS A 898 -8.97 12.70 5.65
CA LYS A 898 -9.15 14.15 5.62
C LYS A 898 -9.72 14.61 6.95
N ILE A 899 -9.00 15.47 7.66
CA ILE A 899 -9.42 15.97 8.97
C ILE A 899 -10.75 16.73 8.91
N LEU A 900 -11.07 17.35 7.77
CA LEU A 900 -12.34 18.03 7.51
C LEU A 900 -13.56 17.10 7.70
N ASP A 901 -13.41 15.80 7.45
CA ASP A 901 -14.51 14.83 7.60
C ASP A 901 -14.90 14.62 9.07
N MET A 902 -14.06 15.05 10.02
CA MET A 902 -14.32 14.97 11.47
C MET A 902 -15.18 16.13 11.99
N ILE A 903 -15.38 17.19 11.20
CA ILE A 903 -15.97 18.46 11.66
C ILE A 903 -17.36 18.28 12.28
N SER A 904 -18.23 17.49 11.64
CA SER A 904 -19.61 17.25 12.07
C SER A 904 -19.70 16.50 13.40
N SER A 905 -18.76 15.59 13.65
CA SER A 905 -18.69 14.82 14.89
C SER A 905 -18.05 15.65 16.01
N LEU A 906 -17.08 16.52 15.67
CA LEU A 906 -16.46 17.45 16.59
C LEU A 906 -17.44 18.53 17.07
N GLU A 907 -18.22 19.13 16.17
CA GLU A 907 -19.22 20.16 16.52
C GLU A 907 -20.27 19.60 17.48
N ARG A 908 -20.76 18.39 17.22
CA ARG A 908 -21.71 17.70 18.10
C ARG A 908 -21.14 17.46 19.48
N ALA A 909 -19.92 16.92 19.56
CA ALA A 909 -19.26 16.66 20.83
C ALA A 909 -18.92 17.95 21.59
N TYR A 910 -18.59 19.04 20.88
CA TYR A 910 -18.38 20.35 21.47
C TYR A 910 -19.67 20.93 22.05
N GLU A 911 -20.81 20.78 21.39
CA GLU A 911 -22.08 21.30 21.89
C GLU A 911 -22.52 20.68 23.22
N GLU A 912 -22.20 19.41 23.42
CA GLU A 912 -22.48 18.65 24.65
C GLU A 912 -21.61 19.08 25.85
N LEU A 913 -20.55 19.87 25.63
CA LEU A 913 -19.67 20.35 26.70
C LEU A 913 -20.34 21.42 27.58
N SER A 914 -20.08 21.35 28.89
CA SER A 914 -20.45 22.43 29.82
C SER A 914 -19.70 23.74 29.49
N PRO A 915 -20.19 24.91 29.94
CA PRO A 915 -19.52 26.20 29.66
C PRO A 915 -18.04 26.23 30.07
N LYS A 916 -17.69 25.63 31.21
CA LYS A 916 -16.31 25.54 31.69
C LYS A 916 -15.43 24.62 30.83
N GLN A 917 -16.03 23.58 30.26
CA GLN A 917 -15.36 22.67 29.33
C GLN A 917 -15.16 23.31 27.94
N LYS A 918 -16.17 24.03 27.44
CA LYS A 918 -16.06 24.85 26.21
C LYS A 918 -14.95 25.88 26.34
N GLU A 919 -14.87 26.58 27.47
CA GLU A 919 -13.77 27.51 27.77
C GLU A 919 -12.41 26.80 27.78
N ALA A 920 -12.30 25.63 28.42
CA ALA A 920 -11.07 24.84 28.44
C ALA A 920 -10.64 24.41 27.02
N PHE A 921 -11.60 24.06 26.15
CA PHE A 921 -11.36 23.72 24.74
C PHE A 921 -10.85 24.93 23.95
N ILE A 922 -11.56 26.06 24.00
CA ILE A 922 -11.28 27.25 23.19
C ILE A 922 -9.96 27.93 23.56
N ASN A 923 -9.48 27.74 24.80
CA ASN A 923 -8.21 28.25 25.29
C ASN A 923 -6.99 27.40 24.90
N LEU A 924 -7.18 26.31 24.15
CA LEU A 924 -6.07 25.51 23.61
C LEU A 924 -5.44 26.17 22.38
N HIS A 925 -4.30 25.64 21.95
CA HIS A 925 -3.51 26.24 20.88
C HIS A 925 -4.26 26.16 19.53
N ASP A 926 -4.54 27.31 18.92
CA ASP A 926 -5.15 27.42 17.59
C ASP A 926 -4.06 27.76 16.57
N PHE A 927 -3.34 26.74 16.10
CA PHE A 927 -2.36 26.93 15.02
C PHE A 927 -3.03 26.81 13.65
N ARG A 928 -2.84 27.84 12.82
CA ARG A 928 -3.36 27.92 11.46
C ARG A 928 -2.20 28.01 10.47
N LEU A 929 -2.26 27.19 9.42
CA LEU A 929 -1.32 27.28 8.30
C LEU A 929 -1.68 28.48 7.40
N PRO A 930 -0.72 28.98 6.60
CA PRO A 930 -1.02 29.99 5.59
C PRO A 930 -2.17 29.53 4.68
N GLY A 931 -3.20 30.36 4.50
CA GLY A 931 -4.41 30.03 3.72
C GLY A 931 -5.54 29.33 4.49
N GLU A 932 -5.39 29.09 5.81
CA GLU A 932 -6.46 28.50 6.66
C GLU A 932 -7.26 29.56 7.45
N GLU A 933 -7.32 30.81 6.96
CA GLU A 933 -7.97 31.93 7.65
C GLU A 933 -9.47 31.67 7.88
N ASP A 934 -10.14 31.07 6.88
CA ASP A 934 -11.57 30.75 6.91
C ASP A 934 -11.90 29.36 7.48
N GLN A 935 -10.90 28.57 7.93
CA GLN A 935 -11.18 27.26 8.50
C GLN A 935 -11.87 27.34 9.86
N ASN A 936 -12.72 26.34 10.14
CA ASN A 936 -13.45 26.25 11.41
C ASN A 936 -12.48 26.16 12.59
N ARG A 937 -12.60 27.13 13.51
CA ARG A 937 -11.74 27.26 14.70
C ARG A 937 -11.73 26.03 15.60
N LEU A 938 -12.85 25.30 15.72
CA LEU A 938 -12.89 24.07 16.51
C LEU A 938 -11.96 23.02 15.91
N LEU A 939 -11.95 22.91 14.58
CA LEU A 939 -11.15 21.94 13.85
C LEU A 939 -9.64 22.23 13.97
N THR A 940 -9.23 23.50 13.84
CA THR A 940 -7.82 23.90 13.93
C THR A 940 -7.27 23.72 15.35
N ILE A 941 -8.07 24.02 16.38
CA ILE A 941 -7.75 23.70 17.77
C ILE A 941 -7.65 22.19 17.96
N PHE A 942 -8.63 21.42 17.49
CA PHE A 942 -8.62 19.97 17.66
C PHE A 942 -7.40 19.33 16.98
N ARG A 943 -7.09 19.71 15.74
CA ARG A 943 -5.90 19.24 15.00
C ARG A 943 -4.60 19.42 15.78
N SER A 944 -4.45 20.57 16.44
CA SER A 944 -3.19 20.96 17.07
C SER A 944 -2.97 20.32 18.44
N ASN A 945 -4.02 19.77 19.07
CA ASN A 945 -4.00 19.37 20.48
C ASN A 945 -4.52 17.94 20.76
N ALA A 946 -5.10 17.26 19.78
CA ALA A 946 -5.72 15.95 19.97
C ALA A 946 -4.71 14.78 19.80
N TYR A 947 -5.01 13.65 20.47
CA TYR A 947 -4.20 12.44 20.51
C TYR A 947 -5.03 11.21 20.13
N ASN A 948 -4.42 10.24 19.43
CA ASN A 948 -5.08 8.98 19.06
C ASN A 948 -5.43 8.13 20.30
N THR A 949 -6.70 7.76 20.48
CA THR A 949 -7.21 6.96 21.61
C THR A 949 -7.57 5.55 21.12
N GLY A 950 -6.55 4.73 20.86
CA GLY A 950 -6.72 3.41 20.21
C GLY A 950 -6.82 3.51 18.69
N ASN A 951 -7.42 2.52 18.03
CA ASN A 951 -7.46 2.40 16.56
C ASN A 951 -8.60 3.17 15.87
N SER A 952 -9.60 3.66 16.62
CA SER A 952 -10.85 4.15 16.01
C SER A 952 -11.25 5.58 16.39
N HIS A 953 -10.57 6.22 17.34
CA HIS A 953 -10.95 7.55 17.86
C HIS A 953 -9.73 8.45 18.10
N VAL A 954 -9.96 9.76 18.09
CA VAL A 954 -9.02 10.79 18.54
C VAL A 954 -9.65 11.56 19.69
N GLY A 955 -8.90 11.74 20.78
CA GLY A 955 -9.33 12.43 21.99
C GLY A 955 -8.57 13.73 22.23
N LEU A 956 -9.25 14.73 22.77
CA LEU A 956 -8.66 16.01 23.19
C LEU A 956 -8.45 16.02 24.71
N PHE A 957 -7.24 16.36 25.17
CA PHE A 957 -6.83 16.28 26.58
C PHE A 957 -6.25 17.62 27.05
N PRO A 958 -7.04 18.52 27.65
CA PRO A 958 -6.63 19.92 27.86
C PRO A 958 -5.37 20.13 28.69
N LYS A 959 -5.09 19.28 29.70
CA LYS A 959 -3.86 19.38 30.50
C LYS A 959 -2.68 18.77 29.76
N ILE A 960 -2.87 17.61 29.12
CA ILE A 960 -1.82 16.94 28.33
C ILE A 960 -1.46 17.75 27.08
N ALA A 961 -2.40 18.48 26.48
CA ALA A 961 -2.18 19.38 25.34
C ALA A 961 -1.19 20.52 25.63
N ARG A 962 -0.88 20.78 26.91
CA ARG A 962 0.13 21.78 27.31
C ARG A 962 1.56 21.22 27.34
N ILE A 963 1.75 19.92 27.15
CA ILE A 963 3.07 19.29 27.18
C ILE A 963 3.73 19.48 25.82
N ASN A 964 4.89 20.14 25.80
CA ASN A 964 5.62 20.45 24.58
C ASN A 964 6.34 19.24 23.96
N HIS A 965 6.71 19.38 22.69
CA HIS A 965 7.45 18.37 21.97
C HIS A 965 8.96 18.39 22.24
N SER A 966 9.55 17.19 22.33
CA SER A 966 10.97 16.95 22.11
C SER A 966 11.17 15.68 21.28
N CYS A 967 12.16 15.66 20.39
CA CYS A 967 12.58 14.42 19.72
C CYS A 967 13.44 13.50 20.63
N ARG A 968 13.77 13.96 21.83
CA ARG A 968 14.28 13.17 22.97
C ARG A 968 13.37 13.46 24.17
N PRO A 969 12.16 12.89 24.19
CA PRO A 969 11.21 13.14 25.27
C PRO A 969 11.73 12.55 26.59
N ASN A 970 11.38 13.20 27.70
CA ASN A 970 11.67 12.68 29.05
C ASN A 970 10.45 12.03 29.72
N SER A 971 9.30 12.06 29.05
CA SER A 971 8.08 11.39 29.48
C SER A 971 7.49 10.51 28.39
N GLY A 972 6.90 9.40 28.80
CA GLY A 972 6.14 8.50 27.94
C GLY A 972 4.64 8.78 28.04
N ASN A 973 3.90 8.42 27.01
CA ASN A 973 2.43 8.53 27.00
C ASN A 973 1.78 7.18 26.67
N TRP A 974 0.68 6.87 27.35
CA TRP A 974 -0.05 5.61 27.19
C TRP A 974 -1.56 5.86 27.25
N TRP A 975 -2.32 5.18 26.40
CA TRP A 975 -3.77 5.15 26.45
C TRP A 975 -4.24 3.85 27.12
N SER A 976 -4.90 3.94 28.27
CA SER A 976 -5.53 2.78 28.89
C SER A 976 -6.94 2.62 28.34
N GLU A 977 -7.13 1.66 27.44
CA GLU A 977 -8.47 1.35 26.89
C GLU A 977 -9.44 0.93 27.99
N LYS A 978 -8.95 0.15 28.97
CA LYS A 978 -9.75 -0.36 30.09
C LYS A 978 -10.24 0.74 31.03
N ALA A 979 -9.41 1.77 31.27
CA ALA A 979 -9.74 2.87 32.16
C ALA A 979 -10.29 4.12 31.44
N GLY A 980 -10.21 4.18 30.10
CA GLY A 980 -10.72 5.31 29.31
C GLY A 980 -9.95 6.61 29.51
N HIS A 981 -8.67 6.55 29.91
CA HIS A 981 -7.85 7.73 30.19
C HIS A 981 -6.44 7.63 29.62
N ARG A 982 -5.79 8.77 29.37
CA ARG A 982 -4.39 8.86 28.99
C ARG A 982 -3.51 9.08 30.22
N VAL A 983 -2.41 8.35 30.28
CA VAL A 983 -1.39 8.44 31.33
C VAL A 983 -0.10 8.99 30.73
N ILE A 984 0.41 10.08 31.32
CA ILE A 984 1.76 10.59 31.10
C ILE A 984 2.62 10.18 32.29
N TYR A 985 3.75 9.53 32.05
CA TYR A 985 4.64 9.04 33.09
C TYR A 985 6.09 9.44 32.81
N ALA A 986 6.88 9.61 33.87
CA ALA A 986 8.30 9.92 33.76
C ALA A 986 9.06 8.70 33.20
N ALA A 987 9.67 8.85 32.03
CA ALA A 987 10.40 7.75 31.38
C ALA A 987 11.83 7.61 31.92
N ARG A 988 12.36 8.69 32.51
CA ARG A 988 13.58 8.74 33.33
C ARG A 988 13.33 9.65 34.54
N ASP A 989 14.32 9.80 35.40
CA ASP A 989 14.28 10.83 36.44
C ASP A 989 14.22 12.22 35.78
N ILE A 990 13.27 13.05 36.21
CA ILE A 990 13.05 14.43 35.74
C ILE A 990 13.33 15.36 36.92
N GLY A 991 14.30 16.26 36.75
CA GLY A 991 14.70 17.18 37.80
C GLY A 991 13.67 18.30 38.04
N LYS A 992 13.62 18.83 39.25
CA LYS A 992 12.83 20.03 39.55
C LYS A 992 13.20 21.18 38.60
N GLY A 993 12.19 21.77 37.97
CA GLY A 993 12.32 22.88 37.03
C GLY A 993 12.61 22.44 35.59
N GLU A 994 12.77 21.15 35.32
CA GLU A 994 12.92 20.61 33.97
C GLU A 994 11.56 20.60 33.23
N GLU A 995 11.57 20.91 31.94
CA GLU A 995 10.38 20.85 31.08
C GLU A 995 10.01 19.38 30.79
N ILE A 996 8.75 19.03 31.00
CA ILE A 996 8.19 17.72 30.69
C ILE A 996 7.81 17.73 29.21
N THR A 997 8.34 16.78 28.45
CA THR A 997 8.17 16.72 26.99
C THR A 997 7.77 15.33 26.50
N VAL A 998 6.96 15.28 25.44
CA VAL A 998 6.52 14.05 24.75
C VAL A 998 6.85 14.13 23.25
N SER A 999 6.78 13.01 22.55
CA SER A 999 6.85 13.02 21.08
C SER A 999 5.46 13.21 20.45
N TYR A 1000 5.33 14.12 19.48
CA TYR A 1000 4.11 14.31 18.67
C TYR A 1000 4.15 13.49 17.38
N ILE A 1001 5.35 13.05 16.98
CA ILE A 1001 5.63 12.49 15.66
C ILE A 1001 6.45 11.20 15.77
N PRO A 1002 6.47 10.36 14.72
CA PRO A 1002 7.42 9.26 14.63
C PRO A 1002 8.88 9.75 14.72
N LEU A 1003 9.69 9.12 15.57
CA LEU A 1003 11.04 9.57 15.89
C LEU A 1003 12.15 9.00 14.98
N LEU A 1004 11.82 7.99 14.17
CA LEU A 1004 12.73 7.26 13.27
C LEU A 1004 12.82 7.92 11.88
N LYS A 1005 13.14 9.22 11.87
CA LYS A 1005 13.33 10.02 10.65
C LYS A 1005 14.47 11.02 10.86
N LYS A 1006 15.04 11.52 9.76
CA LYS A 1006 16.06 12.58 9.80
C LYS A 1006 15.49 13.87 10.38
N ALA A 1007 16.35 14.73 10.92
CA ALA A 1007 15.99 15.99 11.53
C ALA A 1007 15.15 16.84 10.58
N LYS A 1008 15.55 16.97 9.31
CA LYS A 1008 14.78 17.72 8.29
C LYS A 1008 13.33 17.24 8.16
N ASP A 1009 13.12 15.93 8.08
CA ASP A 1009 11.78 15.34 7.91
C ASP A 1009 10.95 15.46 9.20
N ARG A 1010 11.61 15.33 10.37
CA ARG A 1010 11.00 15.59 11.68
C ARG A 1010 10.53 17.05 11.78
N GLN A 1011 11.36 18.01 11.40
CA GLN A 1011 10.99 19.44 11.39
C GLN A 1011 9.83 19.71 10.43
N GLN A 1012 9.87 19.15 9.21
CA GLN A 1012 8.78 19.32 8.25
C GLN A 1012 7.45 18.81 8.80
N ARG A 1013 7.46 17.67 9.52
CA ARG A 1013 6.25 17.14 10.15
C ARG A 1013 5.79 17.98 11.34
N LEU A 1014 6.72 18.62 12.07
CA LEU A 1014 6.40 19.51 13.20
C LEU A 1014 5.89 20.87 12.76
N ALA A 1015 6.13 21.29 11.51
CA ALA A 1015 5.69 22.58 10.98
C ALA A 1015 4.17 22.81 11.13
N GLN A 1016 3.37 21.75 11.16
CA GLN A 1016 1.92 21.81 11.39
C GLN A 1016 1.52 22.26 12.82
N TYR A 1017 2.47 22.42 13.74
CA TYR A 1017 2.26 22.89 15.11
C TYR A 1017 2.87 24.27 15.37
N GLY A 1018 3.45 24.92 14.35
CA GLY A 1018 3.89 26.31 14.46
C GLY A 1018 5.17 26.58 15.24
N PHE A 1019 5.99 25.56 15.51
CA PHE A 1019 7.28 25.74 16.18
C PHE A 1019 8.39 24.94 15.50
N VAL A 1020 9.65 25.28 15.81
CA VAL A 1020 10.85 24.55 15.38
C VAL A 1020 11.45 23.82 16.57
N CYS A 1021 11.72 22.52 16.45
CA CYS A 1021 12.33 21.75 17.54
C CYS A 1021 13.84 21.97 17.59
N ASP A 1022 14.35 22.42 18.71
CA ASP A 1022 15.76 22.78 18.95
C ASP A 1022 16.51 21.75 19.80
N CYS A 1023 15.94 20.56 20.03
CA CYS A 1023 16.59 19.54 20.85
C CYS A 1023 17.91 19.03 20.25
N SER A 1024 18.76 18.43 21.09
CA SER A 1024 20.07 17.90 20.69
C SER A 1024 20.00 16.88 19.55
N ALA A 1025 18.90 16.10 19.45
CA ALA A 1025 18.69 15.17 18.33
C ALA A 1025 18.39 15.88 17.00
N CYS A 1026 17.76 17.05 17.01
CA CYS A 1026 17.52 17.83 15.79
C CYS A 1026 18.78 18.56 15.31
N GLN A 1027 19.76 18.77 16.19
CA GLN A 1027 21.01 19.47 15.90
C GLN A 1027 22.17 18.51 15.55
N SER A 1028 21.95 17.20 15.60
CA SER A 1028 23.01 16.20 15.43
C SER A 1028 22.79 15.34 14.19
N LEU A 1029 23.71 15.44 13.22
CA LEU A 1029 23.74 14.54 12.06
C LEU A 1029 24.03 13.08 12.46
N GLU A 1030 24.72 12.86 13.58
CA GLU A 1030 25.00 11.51 14.07
C GLU A 1030 23.77 10.86 14.68
N SER A 1031 22.92 11.65 15.35
CA SER A 1031 21.58 11.23 15.78
C SER A 1031 20.74 10.77 14.60
N ASP A 1032 20.77 11.51 13.47
CA ASP A 1032 20.07 11.10 12.25
C ASP A 1032 20.57 9.76 11.71
N LYS A 1033 21.89 9.52 11.68
CA LYS A 1033 22.44 8.23 11.25
C LYS A 1033 21.99 7.08 12.15
N ARG A 1034 22.04 7.27 13.48
CA ARG A 1034 21.59 6.25 14.43
C ARG A 1034 20.10 5.96 14.28
N ARG A 1035 19.26 6.99 14.16
CA ARG A 1035 17.80 6.83 13.97
C ARG A 1035 17.44 6.10 12.68
N MET A 1036 18.13 6.39 11.57
CA MET A 1036 17.94 5.65 10.33
C MET A 1036 18.37 4.18 10.49
N LYS A 1037 19.51 3.93 11.13
CA LYS A 1037 19.96 2.56 11.40
C LYS A 1037 19.01 1.78 12.32
N ILE A 1038 18.44 2.45 13.34
CA ILE A 1038 17.41 1.87 14.22
C ILE A 1038 16.16 1.53 13.40
N ALA A 1039 15.73 2.42 12.49
CA ALA A 1039 14.59 2.17 11.60
C ALA A 1039 14.80 0.93 10.73
N ASP A 1040 15.94 0.85 10.04
CA ASP A 1040 16.30 -0.27 9.18
C ASP A 1040 16.39 -1.59 9.97
N LEU A 1041 16.94 -1.55 11.18
CA LEU A 1041 17.03 -2.72 12.06
C LEU A 1041 15.64 -3.19 12.52
N LEU A 1042 14.79 -2.29 13.01
CA LEU A 1042 13.43 -2.62 13.43
C LEU A 1042 12.63 -3.25 12.30
N GLU A 1043 12.58 -2.62 11.13
CA GLU A 1043 11.89 -3.15 9.96
C GLU A 1043 12.41 -4.56 9.60
N SER A 1044 13.74 -4.72 9.53
CA SER A 1044 14.34 -6.01 9.15
C SER A 1044 14.12 -7.15 10.17
N LEU A 1045 13.92 -6.81 11.45
CA LEU A 1045 13.76 -7.76 12.55
C LEU A 1045 12.29 -8.10 12.80
N GLU A 1046 11.38 -7.11 12.73
CA GLU A 1046 9.95 -7.28 13.01
C GLU A 1046 9.26 -8.21 12.01
N HIS A 1047 9.57 -8.09 10.70
CA HIS A 1047 9.12 -9.06 9.68
C HIS A 1047 9.57 -10.50 9.96
N LYS A 1048 10.55 -10.68 10.85
CA LYS A 1048 11.14 -11.98 11.19
C LYS A 1048 10.74 -12.47 12.58
N LEU A 1049 9.87 -11.76 13.31
CA LEU A 1049 9.35 -12.21 14.60
C LEU A 1049 8.35 -13.35 14.48
N ALA A 1050 7.74 -13.61 13.32
CA ALA A 1050 6.90 -14.80 13.14
C ALA A 1050 7.73 -16.10 13.25
N PRO A 1051 7.23 -17.15 13.95
CA PRO A 1051 7.91 -18.43 14.04
C PRO A 1051 8.03 -19.06 12.65
N SER A 1052 9.21 -19.59 12.34
CA SER A 1052 9.51 -20.22 11.06
C SER A 1052 10.35 -21.46 11.29
N SER A 1053 9.80 -22.61 10.89
CA SER A 1053 10.42 -23.94 11.02
C SER A 1053 11.60 -24.16 10.06
N THR A 1054 11.84 -23.25 9.12
CA THR A 1054 12.83 -23.39 8.04
C THR A 1054 14.12 -22.59 8.26
N ARG A 1055 14.20 -21.73 9.28
CA ARG A 1055 15.37 -20.88 9.51
C ARG A 1055 16.49 -21.61 10.25
N LYS A 1056 17.66 -21.69 9.62
CA LYS A 1056 18.88 -22.26 10.20
C LYS A 1056 19.34 -21.48 11.45
N ARG A 1057 19.90 -22.16 12.44
CA ARG A 1057 20.46 -21.57 13.69
C ARG A 1057 21.40 -20.38 13.45
N SER A 1058 22.29 -20.48 12.46
CA SER A 1058 23.21 -19.39 12.08
C SER A 1058 22.50 -18.10 11.65
N THR A 1059 21.26 -18.21 11.14
CA THR A 1059 20.42 -17.05 10.82
C THR A 1059 19.93 -16.39 12.09
N TYR A 1060 19.46 -17.17 13.06
CA TYR A 1060 19.07 -16.64 14.37
C TYR A 1060 20.25 -16.02 15.11
N GLU A 1061 21.47 -16.54 14.95
CA GLU A 1061 22.66 -15.92 15.57
C GLU A 1061 22.94 -14.53 14.98
N ARG A 1062 22.82 -14.41 13.65
CA ARG A 1062 22.95 -13.12 12.96
C ARG A 1062 21.82 -12.14 13.35
N LEU A 1063 20.59 -12.63 13.46
CA LEU A 1063 19.43 -11.81 13.86
C LEU A 1063 19.51 -11.41 15.33
N GLY A 1064 19.94 -12.30 16.22
CA GLY A 1064 20.20 -12.03 17.64
C GLY A 1064 21.27 -10.95 17.82
N LYS A 1065 22.39 -11.02 17.07
CA LYS A 1065 23.40 -9.95 17.05
C LYS A 1065 22.81 -8.61 16.62
N LYS A 1066 21.99 -8.60 15.56
CA LYS A 1066 21.28 -7.39 15.11
C LYS A 1066 20.31 -6.85 16.16
N ALA A 1067 19.60 -7.72 16.88
CA ALA A 1067 18.69 -7.34 17.96
C ALA A 1067 19.44 -6.70 19.15
N ILE A 1068 20.64 -7.21 19.48
CA ILE A 1068 21.51 -6.59 20.49
C ILE A 1068 22.02 -5.23 20.01
N THR A 1069 22.47 -5.12 18.76
CA THR A 1069 22.86 -3.81 18.19
C THR A 1069 21.70 -2.82 18.16
N LEU A 1070 20.47 -3.29 17.93
CA LEU A 1070 19.27 -2.46 18.03
C LEU A 1070 19.08 -1.94 19.46
N LEU A 1071 19.20 -2.80 20.47
CA LEU A 1071 19.13 -2.40 21.88
C LEU A 1071 20.18 -1.34 22.24
N GLU A 1072 21.43 -1.56 21.86
CA GLU A 1072 22.54 -0.63 22.11
C GLU A 1072 22.26 0.74 21.48
N LEU A 1073 21.84 0.77 20.21
CA LEU A 1073 21.55 2.03 19.51
C LEU A 1073 20.33 2.76 20.09
N VAL A 1074 19.30 2.04 20.51
CA VAL A 1074 18.11 2.62 21.13
C VAL A 1074 18.46 3.24 22.49
N ASP A 1075 19.34 2.61 23.26
CA ASP A 1075 19.85 3.13 24.54
C ASP A 1075 20.76 4.35 24.34
N GLU A 1076 21.74 4.26 23.43
CA GLU A 1076 22.63 5.38 23.08
C GLU A 1076 21.86 6.62 22.57
N GLU A 1077 20.79 6.40 21.81
CA GLU A 1077 19.97 7.47 21.25
C GLU A 1077 18.89 7.96 22.23
N ASP A 1078 18.79 7.34 23.41
CA ASP A 1078 17.82 7.62 24.48
C ASP A 1078 16.37 7.60 23.96
N MET A 1079 16.06 6.59 23.13
CA MET A 1079 14.76 6.41 22.50
C MET A 1079 13.85 5.55 23.37
N MET A 1080 13.44 6.10 24.52
CA MET A 1080 12.68 5.39 25.55
C MET A 1080 11.39 4.74 25.03
N ASP A 1081 10.66 5.40 24.11
CA ASP A 1081 9.43 4.85 23.48
C ASP A 1081 9.68 3.56 22.67
N TYR A 1082 10.94 3.27 22.31
CA TYR A 1082 11.34 2.12 21.50
C TYR A 1082 12.03 1.04 22.33
N GLN A 1083 12.38 1.30 23.60
CA GLN A 1083 13.12 0.35 24.45
C GLN A 1083 12.33 -0.95 24.66
N ALA A 1084 11.04 -0.88 24.99
CA ALA A 1084 10.22 -2.08 25.18
C ALA A 1084 10.17 -2.96 23.91
N ARG A 1085 10.06 -2.35 22.72
CA ARG A 1085 10.09 -3.06 21.43
C ARG A 1085 11.44 -3.72 21.17
N ALA A 1086 12.53 -3.02 21.43
CA ALA A 1086 13.87 -3.56 21.25
C ALA A 1086 14.15 -4.75 22.19
N PHE A 1087 13.73 -4.65 23.46
CA PHE A 1087 13.83 -5.76 24.43
C PHE A 1087 12.98 -6.95 24.01
N HIS A 1088 11.76 -6.73 23.52
CA HIS A 1088 10.90 -7.78 22.98
C HIS A 1088 11.58 -8.58 21.86
N ILE A 1089 12.13 -7.86 20.88
CA ILE A 1089 12.83 -8.46 19.74
C ILE A 1089 14.04 -9.27 20.21
N ALA A 1090 14.83 -8.73 21.13
CA ALA A 1090 15.97 -9.42 21.69
C ALA A 1090 15.57 -10.68 22.49
N ALA A 1091 14.48 -10.62 23.25
CA ALA A 1091 13.95 -11.75 24.01
C ALA A 1091 13.52 -12.90 23.10
N VAL A 1092 12.76 -12.60 22.04
CA VAL A 1092 12.29 -13.60 21.06
C VAL A 1092 13.47 -14.25 20.32
N PHE A 1093 14.47 -13.47 19.89
CA PHE A 1093 15.63 -14.06 19.21
C PHE A 1093 16.57 -14.82 20.15
N ALA A 1094 16.67 -14.42 21.42
CA ALA A 1094 17.42 -15.16 22.42
C ALA A 1094 16.76 -16.51 22.73
N GLN A 1095 15.42 -16.57 22.84
CA GLN A 1095 14.69 -17.83 23.02
C GLN A 1095 14.94 -18.77 21.83
N ARG A 1096 14.89 -18.25 20.60
CA ARG A 1096 15.16 -19.04 19.37
C ARG A 1096 16.57 -19.55 19.23
N LEU A 1097 17.50 -19.03 20.03
CA LEU A 1097 18.88 -19.50 20.12
C LEU A 1097 19.09 -20.47 21.28
N ASP A 1098 18.00 -20.89 21.94
CA ASP A 1098 18.00 -21.67 23.17
C ASP A 1098 18.75 -20.98 24.32
N ASN A 1099 18.91 -19.65 24.26
CA ASN A 1099 19.51 -18.86 25.34
C ASN A 1099 18.41 -18.33 26.25
N ILE A 1100 17.81 -19.24 27.03
CA ILE A 1100 16.67 -18.96 27.90
C ILE A 1100 17.00 -17.93 28.98
N GLU A 1101 18.24 -17.89 29.49
CA GLU A 1101 18.68 -16.91 30.47
C GLU A 1101 18.65 -15.48 29.91
N ALA A 1102 19.22 -15.28 28.71
CA ALA A 1102 19.17 -13.98 28.03
C ALA A 1102 17.74 -13.61 27.61
N ALA A 1103 16.95 -14.58 27.11
CA ALA A 1103 15.55 -14.37 26.74
C ALA A 1103 14.73 -13.87 27.93
N ARG A 1104 14.91 -14.51 29.09
CA ARG A 1104 14.26 -14.13 30.35
C ARG A 1104 14.72 -12.76 30.83
N TYR A 1105 16.02 -12.47 30.78
CA TYR A 1105 16.55 -11.15 31.14
C TYR A 1105 15.89 -10.04 30.31
N TYR A 1106 15.90 -10.17 28.97
CA TYR A 1106 15.31 -9.18 28.08
C TYR A 1106 13.79 -9.06 28.27
N ALA A 1107 13.08 -10.17 28.45
CA ALA A 1107 11.63 -10.15 28.70
C ALA A 1107 11.28 -9.49 30.05
N ILE A 1108 12.11 -9.66 31.09
CA ILE A 1108 11.92 -8.97 32.38
C ILE A 1108 12.15 -7.46 32.23
N GLU A 1109 13.16 -7.03 31.48
CA GLU A 1109 13.38 -5.60 31.21
C GLU A 1109 12.25 -5.00 30.36
N GLU A 1110 11.75 -5.71 29.36
CA GLU A 1110 10.54 -5.34 28.61
C GLU A 1110 9.35 -5.13 29.57
N LEU A 1111 9.10 -6.11 30.46
CA LEU A 1111 7.98 -6.07 31.40
C LEU A 1111 8.07 -4.85 32.33
N LYS A 1112 9.26 -4.56 32.89
CA LYS A 1112 9.49 -3.39 33.74
C LYS A 1112 9.10 -2.09 33.05
N ILE A 1113 9.42 -1.95 31.77
CA ILE A 1113 9.10 -0.75 30.98
C ILE A 1113 7.59 -0.66 30.73
N ARG A 1114 6.95 -1.75 30.30
CA ARG A 1114 5.49 -1.77 30.03
C ARG A 1114 4.67 -1.48 31.29
N GLN A 1115 5.18 -1.86 32.46
CA GLN A 1115 4.53 -1.61 33.76
C GLN A 1115 4.64 -0.17 34.27
N LEU A 1116 5.50 0.68 33.68
CA LEU A 1116 5.62 2.10 34.08
C LEU A 1116 4.30 2.86 33.84
N ALA A 1117 3.62 2.55 32.74
CA ALA A 1117 2.33 3.16 32.41
C ALA A 1117 1.17 2.49 33.15
N GLU A 1118 1.06 1.17 33.00
CA GLU A 1118 -0.05 0.36 33.47
C GLU A 1118 0.42 -1.06 33.81
N LEU A 1119 0.20 -1.49 35.06
CA LEU A 1119 0.69 -2.77 35.58
C LEU A 1119 0.17 -3.97 34.77
N ASP A 1120 -1.11 -3.92 34.39
CA ASP A 1120 -1.84 -4.98 33.68
C ASP A 1120 -2.28 -4.53 32.28
N SER A 1121 -1.43 -3.82 31.54
CA SER A 1121 -1.65 -3.61 30.10
C SER A 1121 -1.63 -4.95 29.35
N ASP A 1122 -2.36 -5.06 28.25
CA ASP A 1122 -2.43 -6.29 27.44
C ASP A 1122 -1.05 -6.82 27.07
N ASP A 1123 -0.13 -5.91 26.76
CA ASP A 1123 1.22 -6.32 26.42
C ASP A 1123 2.06 -6.72 27.65
N ALA A 1124 1.85 -6.13 28.83
CA ALA A 1124 2.47 -6.58 30.07
C ALA A 1124 1.94 -7.98 30.49
N ILE A 1125 0.68 -8.29 30.17
CA ILE A 1125 0.09 -9.61 30.36
C ILE A 1125 0.73 -10.62 29.40
N LYS A 1126 0.83 -10.28 28.10
CA LYS A 1126 1.53 -11.12 27.10
C LYS A 1126 2.99 -11.37 27.47
N THR A 1127 3.70 -10.34 27.91
CA THR A 1127 5.11 -10.46 28.34
C THR A 1127 5.23 -11.36 29.58
N ARG A 1128 4.30 -11.27 30.53
CA ARG A 1128 4.26 -12.19 31.69
C ARG A 1128 3.98 -13.64 31.28
N ALA A 1129 3.06 -13.85 30.34
CA ALA A 1129 2.79 -15.18 29.79
C ALA A 1129 4.05 -15.74 29.10
N PHE A 1130 4.73 -14.92 28.29
CA PHE A 1130 6.00 -15.30 27.65
C PHE A 1130 7.10 -15.65 28.66
N ILE A 1131 7.25 -14.88 29.74
CA ILE A 1131 8.19 -15.22 30.83
C ILE A 1131 7.80 -16.54 31.50
N ALA A 1132 6.51 -16.80 31.70
CA ALA A 1132 6.02 -18.05 32.28
C ALA A 1132 6.29 -19.25 31.36
N GLU A 1133 6.15 -19.10 30.03
CA GLU A 1133 6.53 -20.11 29.03
C GLU A 1133 8.03 -20.42 29.10
N LEU A 1134 8.88 -19.39 29.14
CA LEU A 1134 10.34 -19.57 29.29
C LEU A 1134 10.73 -20.28 30.60
N MET A 1135 9.92 -20.14 31.65
CA MET A 1135 10.13 -20.86 32.92
C MET A 1135 9.61 -22.30 32.91
N ALA A 1136 8.72 -22.65 31.99
CA ALA A 1136 8.22 -24.02 31.81
C ALA A 1136 9.16 -24.86 30.93
N GLU A 1137 9.96 -24.21 30.07
CA GLU A 1137 10.94 -24.83 29.17
C GLU A 1137 12.32 -25.08 29.83
N SER A 1138 12.59 -24.50 31.00
CA SER A 1138 13.83 -24.68 31.80
C SER A 1138 13.69 -25.79 32.83
#